data_AF-A0A8E2EBD0-F1
#
_entry.id   AF-A0A8E2EBD0-F1
#
_cell.length_a   1.000
_cell.length_b   1.000
_cell.length_c   1.000
_cell.angle_alpha   90.00
_cell.angle_beta   90.00
_cell.angle_gamma   90.00
#
_symmetry.space_group_name_H-M   'P 1'
#
loop_
_entity.id
_entity.type
_entity.pdbx_description
1 polymer ?
#
loop_
_entity_poly.entity_id
_entity_poly.type
_entity_poly.pdbx_seq_one_letter_code
_entity_poly.pdbx_strand_id
1 'polypeptide(L)'
;MAAGIKRKQATDASKPSNGVEVKKAKVEGSKSFTKREFVEPAKKPSKRNEASELEELVESDTCEGEHGFYGFAAKENSENDTSVSEDSDLSESEKEVKDQKRDVNKAKVEKKTKTSGAKPTSLEGLNLSTSKEAHAKQKALSKERKAAKPNADEIARSKKLWERLRLKSHVGLEERKKLVVELFDIVTGRVKDFVFKHDSVRVIQCALKYSNMEQRKMIATELKGEFRALAESRYAKFLIAKLLEKGDADIHEIIISEFYGHVRRLINHPEASWILDDTYRSMASPEQKAILLREWYGPEFSIFKTKTEGSVSSNLSKILEQSPEKRQPILNHLQGMINQLVQKKLTGFTMLHDAMLQYFLACKPGSSEASEFLEHLKPEAKEGEEQDSDLLKNLAFTKSGSRLVCLAIAHGSAKDRKLLLRAYKDTMELLALDANAHHVLLAALSIIDDTRLSSKSIFGELLPSDASAVTLHEKTISLVNNLEARTVLLYPFAASAKWLYPTNSPTLSLLAELHAIRATTSKKDPTIRLQELAKAISAPLLSTIAVGPSDFANSSFGCQFLTEVLLSAEGDKASALEAVADLAEGDPSGEAVHIAKSPAGCRLLKALVQGGRFDATTKKVVSVEPKLGFADMLWKRVSGWVKEWATGNGSFVIVGLIEADGFDAKDEVVAALRKMKDSLVVAAGDGAIKDEGEKKGKKRKGGMDDEKNKESKGNAGARILLQKLE
;
A
#
# COMPACT_ATOMS: atom_id res chain seq x y z
N MET A 1 6.24 24.92 56.85
CA MET A 1 5.55 25.08 58.16
C MET A 1 4.55 23.92 58.32
N ALA A 2 3.95 23.74 59.51
CA ALA A 2 2.85 22.82 59.91
C ALA A 2 2.42 21.68 58.93
N ALA A 3 2.53 20.38 59.25
CA ALA A 3 1.88 19.61 60.34
C ALA A 3 0.34 19.50 60.21
N GLY A 4 -0.31 18.33 60.34
CA GLY A 4 0.19 16.95 60.54
C GLY A 4 -0.89 15.99 61.08
N ILE A 5 -0.47 14.81 61.60
CA ILE A 5 -1.22 13.93 62.58
C ILE A 5 -2.41 13.12 61.98
N LYS A 6 -2.26 11.79 61.70
CA LYS A 6 -2.53 10.57 62.56
C LYS A 6 -4.03 10.17 62.63
N ARG A 7 -4.48 8.91 62.84
CA ARG A 7 -3.91 7.61 63.33
C ARG A 7 -4.74 6.43 62.72
N LYS A 8 -4.20 5.22 62.46
CA LYS A 8 -4.26 3.92 63.24
C LYS A 8 -5.67 3.42 63.64
N GLN A 9 -5.98 2.12 63.80
CA GLN A 9 -5.22 0.84 64.00
C GLN A 9 -5.80 -0.28 63.07
N ALA A 10 -5.21 -1.45 62.72
CA ALA A 10 -4.39 -2.49 63.40
C ALA A 10 -5.22 -3.35 64.42
N THR A 11 -5.03 -4.65 64.73
CA THR A 11 -4.17 -5.82 64.35
C THR A 11 -4.70 -7.07 65.14
N ASP A 12 -4.41 -8.37 64.93
CA ASP A 12 -3.42 -9.11 64.10
C ASP A 12 -3.80 -10.60 63.82
N ALA A 13 -2.89 -11.32 63.15
CA ALA A 13 -2.65 -12.75 62.82
C ALA A 13 -3.29 -13.96 63.58
N SER A 14 -3.35 -15.11 62.85
CA SER A 14 -2.88 -16.43 63.31
C SER A 14 -2.53 -17.41 62.13
N LYS A 15 -1.87 -18.55 62.42
CA LYS A 15 -1.22 -19.56 61.53
C LYS A 15 -1.10 -20.90 62.31
N PRO A 16 -0.61 -22.06 61.79
CA PRO A 16 -0.50 -22.61 60.40
C PRO A 16 -0.94 -24.12 60.30
N SER A 17 -0.73 -24.83 59.17
CA SER A 17 -0.15 -26.21 59.06
C SER A 17 -0.31 -26.84 57.64
N ASN A 18 0.18 -28.08 57.42
CA ASN A 18 0.63 -28.62 56.10
C ASN A 18 -0.15 -29.86 55.57
N GLY A 19 -0.01 -30.11 54.26
CA GLY A 19 -0.33 -31.38 53.54
C GLY A 19 -0.33 -31.17 52.01
N VAL A 20 0.74 -31.40 51.22
CA VAL A 20 1.50 -32.62 50.85
C VAL A 20 0.93 -33.37 49.62
N GLU A 21 1.52 -33.08 48.44
CA GLU A 21 1.59 -33.86 47.17
C GLU A 21 0.25 -34.29 46.47
N VAL A 22 0.16 -34.76 45.20
CA VAL A 22 1.12 -35.30 44.19
C VAL A 22 0.82 -34.77 42.74
N LYS A 23 1.85 -34.83 41.88
CA LYS A 23 1.94 -34.74 40.40
C LYS A 23 0.80 -35.43 39.58
N LYS A 24 0.58 -35.22 38.26
CA LYS A 24 0.87 -34.18 37.22
C LYS A 24 0.37 -34.73 35.83
N ALA A 25 0.15 -33.86 34.82
CA ALA A 25 0.11 -34.16 33.35
C ALA A 25 -1.10 -34.97 32.77
N LYS A 26 -1.36 -35.04 31.44
CA LYS A 26 -1.25 -34.10 30.26
C LYS A 26 -1.85 -34.80 28.99
N VAL A 27 -2.17 -34.03 27.94
CA VAL A 27 -2.33 -34.40 26.50
C VAL A 27 -3.74 -34.81 26.02
N GLU A 28 -4.05 -34.40 24.79
CA GLU A 28 -5.29 -34.65 24.03
C GLU A 28 -5.29 -36.02 23.30
N GLY A 29 -6.47 -36.55 22.95
CA GLY A 29 -6.59 -37.89 22.33
C GLY A 29 -7.80 -38.05 21.41
N SER A 30 -7.52 -38.06 20.11
CA SER A 30 -8.45 -38.17 18.97
C SER A 30 -9.45 -39.36 18.93
N LYS A 31 -10.51 -39.19 18.12
CA LYS A 31 -11.27 -40.21 17.33
C LYS A 31 -12.38 -41.08 17.99
N SER A 32 -13.62 -40.78 17.56
CA SER A 32 -14.51 -41.67 16.76
C SER A 32 -15.53 -42.64 17.40
N PHE A 33 -16.44 -43.11 16.53
CA PHE A 33 -17.39 -44.25 16.59
C PHE A 33 -18.82 -44.13 17.21
N THR A 34 -19.80 -44.10 16.27
CA THR A 34 -21.11 -44.79 16.24
C THR A 34 -22.24 -44.57 17.27
N LYS A 35 -23.30 -43.92 16.76
CA LYS A 35 -24.61 -44.52 16.37
C LYS A 35 -25.34 -45.45 17.36
N ARG A 36 -26.55 -45.05 17.76
CA ARG A 36 -27.71 -45.96 17.94
C ARG A 36 -29.00 -45.34 17.36
N GLU A 37 -29.79 -46.17 16.68
CA GLU A 37 -31.22 -45.96 16.34
C GLU A 37 -32.09 -46.26 17.60
N PHE A 38 -33.41 -46.08 17.71
CA PHE A 38 -34.61 -46.27 16.86
C PHE A 38 -35.70 -45.23 17.34
N VAL A 39 -36.93 -45.04 16.84
CA VAL A 39 -37.97 -45.93 16.27
C VAL A 39 -38.84 -45.19 15.24
N GLU A 40 -39.34 -45.89 14.21
CA GLU A 40 -40.40 -45.45 13.26
C GLU A 40 -41.66 -46.33 13.43
N PRO A 41 -42.87 -45.83 13.13
CA PRO A 41 -43.89 -46.70 12.52
C PRO A 41 -44.60 -46.10 11.28
N ALA A 42 -44.18 -46.54 10.10
CA ALA A 42 -44.99 -47.18 9.05
C ALA A 42 -46.56 -47.26 9.20
N LYS A 43 -47.39 -47.24 8.13
CA LYS A 43 -47.16 -47.15 6.65
C LYS A 43 -48.48 -46.99 5.85
N LYS A 44 -48.37 -46.45 4.62
CA LYS A 44 -49.14 -46.78 3.38
C LYS A 44 -50.64 -46.36 3.27
N PRO A 45 -51.24 -46.35 2.06
CA PRO A 45 -50.65 -46.27 0.69
C PRO A 45 -51.24 -45.15 -0.20
N SER A 46 -50.55 -44.80 -1.30
CA SER A 46 -51.09 -43.96 -2.39
C SER A 46 -51.17 -44.72 -3.73
N LYS A 47 -52.02 -44.26 -4.65
CA LYS A 47 -51.98 -44.67 -6.06
C LYS A 47 -52.61 -43.64 -7.02
N ARG A 48 -51.75 -43.13 -7.92
CA ARG A 48 -52.00 -42.87 -9.36
C ARG A 48 -52.40 -41.44 -9.85
N ASN A 49 -51.52 -40.95 -10.75
CA ASN A 49 -51.68 -40.04 -11.91
C ASN A 49 -51.88 -38.49 -11.77
N GLU A 50 -50.87 -37.80 -12.32
CA GLU A 50 -50.94 -36.78 -13.40
C GLU A 50 -51.34 -35.31 -13.13
N ALA A 51 -50.33 -34.45 -13.37
CA ALA A 51 -50.40 -33.30 -14.29
C ALA A 51 -51.15 -32.01 -13.90
N SER A 52 -50.75 -31.38 -12.79
CA SER A 52 -50.68 -29.91 -12.73
C SER A 52 -49.78 -29.40 -11.59
N GLU A 53 -48.71 -28.65 -11.89
CA GLU A 53 -48.17 -27.55 -11.07
C GLU A 53 -46.95 -26.90 -11.75
N LEU A 54 -47.19 -25.79 -12.44
CA LEU A 54 -46.17 -24.83 -12.88
C LEU A 54 -46.32 -23.59 -11.99
N GLU A 55 -45.76 -23.61 -10.78
CA GLU A 55 -45.83 -22.45 -9.88
C GLU A 55 -44.90 -21.31 -10.34
N GLU A 56 -45.41 -20.08 -10.38
CA GLU A 56 -44.58 -18.88 -10.60
C GLU A 56 -43.66 -18.66 -9.39
N LEU A 57 -42.36 -18.95 -9.52
CA LEU A 57 -41.38 -18.55 -8.52
C LEU A 57 -41.35 -17.01 -8.37
N VAL A 58 -41.41 -16.56 -7.12
CA VAL A 58 -41.47 -15.14 -6.73
C VAL A 58 -40.10 -14.49 -6.87
N GLU A 59 -40.06 -13.26 -7.38
CA GLU A 59 -38.85 -12.43 -7.47
C GLU A 59 -38.32 -12.10 -6.05
N SER A 60 -37.25 -12.75 -5.61
CA SER A 60 -36.54 -12.39 -4.36
C SER A 60 -35.29 -11.56 -4.67
N ASP A 61 -35.36 -10.26 -4.38
CA ASP A 61 -34.24 -9.32 -4.57
C ASP A 61 -33.23 -9.44 -3.41
N THR A 62 -32.55 -10.58 -3.33
CA THR A 62 -31.54 -10.88 -2.30
C THR A 62 -30.14 -10.59 -2.82
N CYS A 63 -29.58 -9.47 -2.36
CA CYS A 63 -28.20 -9.09 -2.58
C CYS A 63 -27.24 -9.98 -1.78
N GLU A 64 -26.65 -10.98 -2.42
CA GLU A 64 -25.45 -11.66 -1.90
C GLU A 64 -24.18 -10.88 -2.25
N GLY A 65 -23.30 -10.68 -1.27
CA GLY A 65 -21.96 -10.12 -1.49
C GLY A 65 -20.97 -11.18 -1.98
N GLU A 66 -20.55 -11.12 -3.25
CA GLU A 66 -19.38 -11.88 -3.71
C GLU A 66 -18.11 -11.25 -3.09
N HIS A 67 -17.56 -11.86 -2.03
CA HIS A 67 -16.21 -11.56 -1.55
C HIS A 67 -15.20 -11.72 -2.69
N GLY A 68 -14.45 -10.66 -3.00
CA GLY A 68 -13.47 -10.70 -4.10
C GLY A 68 -12.99 -9.36 -4.67
N PHE A 69 -13.37 -8.22 -4.10
CA PHE A 69 -12.93 -6.91 -4.58
C PHE A 69 -12.65 -5.93 -3.42
N TYR A 70 -11.39 -5.82 -3.01
CA TYR A 70 -10.94 -4.75 -2.11
C TYR A 70 -10.75 -3.47 -2.94
N GLY A 71 -11.79 -2.63 -2.97
CA GLY A 71 -11.76 -1.37 -3.75
C GLY A 71 -12.94 -0.41 -3.59
N PHE A 72 -13.97 -0.76 -2.81
CA PHE A 72 -15.05 0.17 -2.43
C PHE A 72 -15.35 0.05 -0.94
N ALA A 73 -15.03 1.11 -0.19
CA ALA A 73 -15.33 1.26 1.24
C ALA A 73 -15.54 2.73 1.58
N ALA A 74 -16.57 3.35 1.01
CA ALA A 74 -17.07 4.63 1.51
C ALA A 74 -17.87 4.38 2.80
N LYS A 75 -17.62 5.16 3.86
CA LYS A 75 -18.46 5.14 5.07
C LYS A 75 -19.81 5.76 4.76
N GLU A 76 -20.89 5.01 4.90
CA GLU A 76 -22.23 5.58 5.00
C GLU A 76 -22.38 6.22 6.39
N ASN A 77 -22.37 7.55 6.46
CA ASN A 77 -22.91 8.27 7.61
C ASN A 77 -24.42 8.40 7.41
N SER A 78 -25.21 7.79 8.29
CA SER A 78 -26.67 7.77 8.18
C SER A 78 -27.29 9.05 8.75
N GLU A 79 -27.74 9.97 7.90
CA GLU A 79 -28.66 11.03 8.32
C GLU A 79 -29.82 11.21 7.33
N ASN A 80 -30.95 10.62 7.73
CA ASN A 80 -32.32 10.79 7.27
C ASN A 80 -32.57 11.91 6.24
N ASP A 81 -32.79 11.54 4.96
CA ASP A 81 -33.33 12.44 3.95
C ASP A 81 -34.73 11.98 3.49
N THR A 82 -35.64 12.94 3.34
CA THR A 82 -37.06 12.71 3.04
C THR A 82 -37.36 12.88 1.56
N SER A 83 -38.14 11.97 0.99
CA SER A 83 -38.50 12.00 -0.44
C SER A 83 -39.22 13.29 -0.84
N VAL A 84 -38.55 14.13 -1.63
CA VAL A 84 -39.15 15.22 -2.39
C VAL A 84 -38.98 14.92 -3.88
N SER A 85 -40.05 15.05 -4.65
CA SER A 85 -40.04 14.91 -6.10
C SER A 85 -39.74 16.25 -6.77
N GLU A 86 -38.63 16.35 -7.48
CA GLU A 86 -38.41 17.46 -8.41
C GLU A 86 -39.15 17.20 -9.73
N ASP A 87 -40.22 17.96 -9.94
CA ASP A 87 -40.82 18.20 -11.25
C ASP A 87 -41.24 19.67 -11.29
N SER A 88 -40.57 20.47 -12.12
CA SER A 88 -40.90 21.89 -12.33
C SER A 88 -40.26 22.40 -13.62
N ASP A 89 -41.08 22.63 -14.65
CA ASP A 89 -40.77 23.55 -15.75
C ASP A 89 -41.28 24.98 -15.40
N LEU A 90 -40.88 25.98 -16.19
CA LEU A 90 -40.87 27.40 -15.80
C LEU A 90 -42.23 28.13 -15.91
N SER A 91 -42.52 29.05 -14.97
CA SER A 91 -43.23 30.33 -15.23
C SER A 91 -43.16 31.32 -14.04
N GLU A 92 -43.39 32.60 -14.30
CA GLU A 92 -43.19 33.73 -13.37
C GLU A 92 -44.45 34.09 -12.54
N SER A 93 -44.28 34.61 -11.31
CA SER A 93 -44.54 36.04 -10.99
C SER A 93 -44.53 36.40 -9.48
N GLU A 94 -43.78 37.47 -9.18
CA GLU A 94 -43.87 38.49 -8.09
C GLU A 94 -44.57 38.27 -6.70
N LYS A 95 -43.85 38.75 -5.66
CA LYS A 95 -44.32 39.43 -4.40
C LYS A 95 -45.04 38.60 -3.30
N GLU A 96 -45.00 38.97 -2.01
CA GLU A 96 -43.99 39.63 -1.14
C GLU A 96 -44.40 39.45 0.36
N VAL A 97 -43.49 39.72 1.31
CA VAL A 97 -43.73 40.00 2.77
C VAL A 97 -43.96 38.80 3.75
N LYS A 98 -43.08 38.76 4.78
CA LYS A 98 -43.19 38.47 6.25
C LYS A 98 -44.47 37.81 6.82
N ASP A 99 -44.46 37.10 7.97
CA ASP A 99 -43.71 37.39 9.21
C ASP A 99 -43.45 36.17 10.16
N GLN A 100 -43.10 36.46 11.43
CA GLN A 100 -42.34 35.64 12.37
C GLN A 100 -43.07 34.58 13.25
N LYS A 101 -42.30 33.53 13.60
CA LYS A 101 -42.15 32.84 14.91
C LYS A 101 -43.40 32.41 15.71
N ARG A 102 -43.37 31.15 16.20
CA ARG A 102 -43.14 30.82 17.63
C ARG A 102 -43.00 29.31 17.91
N ASP A 103 -42.17 28.99 18.89
CA ASP A 103 -41.98 27.66 19.46
C ASP A 103 -43.18 27.19 20.30
N VAL A 104 -43.46 25.87 20.29
CA VAL A 104 -43.98 25.12 21.46
C VAL A 104 -43.33 23.73 21.51
N ASN A 105 -43.05 23.23 22.70
CA ASN A 105 -42.30 21.99 22.94
C ASN A 105 -43.20 20.73 23.06
N LYS A 106 -42.55 19.55 23.04
CA LYS A 106 -43.05 18.19 23.39
C LYS A 106 -44.18 18.18 24.45
N ALA A 107 -45.19 17.29 24.43
CA ALA A 107 -45.01 15.83 24.57
C ALA A 107 -46.32 14.98 24.48
N LYS A 108 -46.16 13.65 24.26
CA LYS A 108 -46.81 12.46 24.91
C LYS A 108 -48.16 12.60 25.67
N VAL A 109 -49.10 11.64 25.69
CA VAL A 109 -49.27 10.30 25.04
C VAL A 109 -50.70 9.73 25.32
N GLU A 110 -51.30 8.98 24.37
CA GLU A 110 -52.41 7.97 24.54
C GLU A 110 -53.76 8.37 25.22
N LYS A 111 -54.89 7.64 25.21
CA LYS A 111 -55.37 6.40 24.51
C LYS A 111 -56.93 6.35 24.42
N LYS A 112 -57.45 5.63 23.40
CA LYS A 112 -58.70 4.81 23.37
C LYS A 112 -60.12 5.39 23.63
N THR A 113 -60.93 5.37 22.55
CA THR A 113 -62.30 4.74 22.41
C THR A 113 -63.42 5.02 23.45
N LYS A 114 -64.68 5.29 23.05
CA LYS A 114 -65.62 4.30 22.46
C LYS A 114 -66.98 4.92 22.00
N THR A 115 -67.67 4.23 21.07
CA THR A 115 -69.16 4.07 20.90
C THR A 115 -70.09 5.30 20.69
N SER A 116 -71.24 5.22 19.99
CA SER A 116 -71.79 4.20 19.06
C SER A 116 -73.09 4.64 18.34
N GLY A 117 -73.17 4.45 17.01
CA GLY A 117 -74.39 4.20 16.21
C GLY A 117 -75.41 5.33 16.00
N ALA A 118 -76.48 5.16 15.20
CA ALA A 118 -76.68 4.27 14.02
C ALA A 118 -78.03 4.53 13.32
N LYS A 119 -78.04 4.76 11.99
CA LYS A 119 -78.98 4.15 11.01
C LYS A 119 -78.60 4.48 9.54
N PRO A 120 -79.02 3.67 8.54
CA PRO A 120 -78.54 3.78 7.14
C PRO A 120 -79.65 4.11 6.12
N THR A 121 -79.28 4.38 4.86
CA THR A 121 -79.77 3.61 3.69
C THR A 121 -79.04 3.94 2.37
N SER A 122 -78.83 2.91 1.55
CA SER A 122 -78.61 2.90 0.08
C SER A 122 -77.85 4.06 -0.60
N LEU A 123 -76.60 3.78 -0.97
CA LEU A 123 -76.18 3.85 -2.39
C LEU A 123 -74.86 3.09 -2.59
N GLU A 124 -74.92 1.75 -2.65
CA GLU A 124 -73.84 0.91 -3.17
C GLU A 124 -73.45 1.38 -4.59
N GLY A 125 -72.21 1.88 -4.73
CA GLY A 125 -71.79 2.62 -5.93
C GLY A 125 -70.29 2.62 -6.19
N LEU A 126 -69.73 1.42 -6.47
CA LEU A 126 -68.41 1.17 -7.06
C LEU A 126 -67.15 1.34 -6.17
N ASN A 127 -66.14 0.53 -6.51
CA ASN A 127 -64.70 0.73 -6.25
C ASN A 127 -64.16 0.71 -4.80
N LEU A 128 -64.56 -0.30 -4.02
CA LEU A 128 -63.62 -0.99 -3.13
C LEU A 128 -63.03 -2.22 -3.83
N SER A 129 -62.25 -2.00 -4.91
CA SER A 129 -61.44 -3.07 -5.48
C SER A 129 -60.44 -3.56 -4.44
N THR A 130 -60.44 -4.85 -4.12
CA THR A 130 -59.51 -5.38 -3.11
C THR A 130 -58.07 -5.10 -3.51
N SER A 131 -57.18 -4.82 -2.54
CA SER A 131 -55.78 -4.49 -2.83
C SER A 131 -55.06 -5.57 -3.66
N LYS A 132 -55.45 -6.84 -3.50
CA LYS A 132 -55.01 -7.97 -4.34
C LYS A 132 -55.45 -7.84 -5.79
N GLU A 133 -56.68 -7.43 -6.05
CA GLU A 133 -57.23 -7.28 -7.41
C GLU A 133 -56.62 -6.06 -8.12
N ALA A 134 -56.41 -4.95 -7.38
CA ALA A 134 -55.68 -3.79 -7.88
C ALA A 134 -54.23 -4.16 -8.25
N HIS A 135 -53.51 -4.87 -7.37
CA HIS A 135 -52.18 -5.40 -7.68
C HIS A 135 -52.18 -6.41 -8.84
N ALA A 136 -53.21 -7.26 -8.97
CA ALA A 136 -53.32 -8.19 -10.09
C ALA A 136 -53.48 -7.47 -11.43
N LYS A 137 -54.36 -6.45 -11.50
CA LYS A 137 -54.54 -5.60 -12.68
C LYS A 137 -53.28 -4.79 -12.99
N GLN A 138 -52.57 -4.28 -11.98
CA GLN A 138 -51.28 -3.60 -12.14
C GLN A 138 -50.16 -4.57 -12.61
N LYS A 139 -50.10 -5.81 -12.10
CA LYS A 139 -49.17 -6.86 -12.55
C LYS A 139 -49.48 -7.30 -13.98
N ALA A 140 -50.75 -7.38 -14.37
CA ALA A 140 -51.19 -7.67 -15.73
C ALA A 140 -50.78 -6.55 -16.71
N LEU A 141 -51.14 -5.29 -16.43
CA LEU A 141 -50.70 -4.13 -17.22
C LEU A 141 -49.16 -4.00 -17.27
N SER A 142 -48.45 -4.39 -16.21
CA SER A 142 -46.98 -4.45 -16.22
C SER A 142 -46.43 -5.58 -17.10
N LYS A 143 -47.05 -6.76 -17.12
CA LYS A 143 -46.71 -7.84 -18.07
C LYS A 143 -46.99 -7.42 -19.52
N GLU A 144 -48.13 -6.80 -19.79
CA GLU A 144 -48.53 -6.29 -21.11
C GLU A 144 -47.58 -5.20 -21.62
N ARG A 145 -47.28 -4.19 -20.79
CA ARG A 145 -46.26 -3.15 -21.07
C ARG A 145 -44.82 -3.68 -21.16
N LYS A 146 -44.55 -4.89 -20.67
CA LYS A 146 -43.26 -5.60 -20.87
C LYS A 146 -43.26 -6.37 -22.19
N ALA A 147 -44.37 -7.02 -22.56
CA ALA A 147 -44.52 -7.75 -23.82
C ALA A 147 -44.56 -6.82 -25.05
N ALA A 148 -45.16 -5.63 -24.93
CA ALA A 148 -45.23 -4.63 -26.00
C ALA A 148 -43.89 -3.91 -26.30
N LYS A 149 -42.75 -4.35 -25.73
CA LYS A 149 -41.42 -3.75 -25.97
C LYS A 149 -40.66 -4.51 -27.07
N PRO A 150 -39.82 -3.81 -27.86
CA PRO A 150 -38.95 -4.49 -28.82
C PRO A 150 -38.01 -5.49 -28.13
N ASN A 151 -37.97 -6.69 -28.70
CA ASN A 151 -37.20 -7.88 -28.27
C ASN A 151 -37.63 -8.45 -26.89
N ALA A 152 -38.88 -8.24 -26.46
CA ALA A 152 -39.39 -8.68 -25.16
C ALA A 152 -39.22 -10.20 -24.91
N ASP A 153 -39.59 -11.05 -25.87
CA ASP A 153 -39.48 -12.51 -25.73
C ASP A 153 -38.03 -13.00 -25.63
N GLU A 154 -37.10 -12.29 -26.25
CA GLU A 154 -35.67 -12.62 -26.27
C GLU A 154 -34.99 -12.19 -24.96
N ILE A 155 -35.40 -11.04 -24.43
CA ILE A 155 -35.08 -10.61 -23.07
C ILE A 155 -35.66 -11.60 -22.04
N ALA A 156 -36.89 -12.10 -22.25
CA ALA A 156 -37.49 -13.11 -21.38
C ALA A 156 -36.79 -14.47 -21.46
N ARG A 157 -36.37 -14.93 -22.65
CA ARG A 157 -35.54 -16.15 -22.82
C ARG A 157 -34.17 -16.00 -22.17
N SER A 158 -33.44 -14.94 -22.51
CA SER A 158 -32.08 -14.71 -22.01
C SER A 158 -31.99 -14.50 -20.49
N LYS A 159 -33.04 -13.97 -19.84
CA LYS A 159 -33.17 -13.96 -18.37
C LYS A 159 -33.26 -15.38 -17.77
N LYS A 160 -34.01 -16.28 -18.38
CA LYS A 160 -34.10 -17.70 -17.93
C LYS A 160 -32.75 -18.41 -18.08
N LEU A 161 -32.00 -18.12 -19.15
CA LEU A 161 -30.62 -18.58 -19.32
C LEU A 161 -29.70 -17.97 -18.26
N TRP A 162 -29.81 -16.66 -18.00
CA TRP A 162 -29.00 -15.94 -17.02
C TRP A 162 -29.14 -16.49 -15.60
N GLU A 163 -30.36 -16.72 -15.10
CA GLU A 163 -30.54 -17.24 -13.73
C GLU A 163 -30.02 -18.69 -13.59
N ARG A 164 -30.18 -19.54 -14.61
CA ARG A 164 -29.49 -20.85 -14.64
C ARG A 164 -27.97 -20.70 -14.62
N LEU A 165 -27.42 -19.81 -15.44
CA LEU A 165 -25.98 -19.54 -15.54
C LEU A 165 -25.38 -18.81 -14.32
N ARG A 166 -26.22 -18.21 -13.47
CA ARG A 166 -25.87 -17.61 -12.17
C ARG A 166 -25.69 -18.68 -11.09
N LEU A 167 -26.54 -19.72 -11.08
CA LEU A 167 -26.56 -20.81 -10.09
C LEU A 167 -25.43 -21.82 -10.35
N LYS A 168 -24.20 -21.44 -9.99
CA LYS A 168 -22.93 -22.20 -10.20
C LYS A 168 -23.00 -23.68 -9.77
N SER A 169 -23.81 -24.00 -8.77
CA SER A 169 -23.98 -25.32 -8.13
C SER A 169 -24.86 -26.31 -8.91
N HIS A 170 -25.77 -25.84 -9.76
CA HIS A 170 -26.83 -26.68 -10.33
C HIS A 170 -26.68 -26.96 -11.84
N VAL A 171 -25.69 -26.35 -12.51
CA VAL A 171 -25.49 -26.48 -13.97
C VAL A 171 -24.14 -27.14 -14.26
N GLY A 172 -24.18 -28.34 -14.84
CA GLY A 172 -22.99 -29.12 -15.23
C GLY A 172 -22.19 -28.47 -16.35
N LEU A 173 -20.92 -28.87 -16.54
CA LEU A 173 -20.00 -28.18 -17.46
C LEU A 173 -20.45 -28.21 -18.93
N GLU A 174 -21.05 -29.31 -19.39
CA GLU A 174 -21.59 -29.42 -20.76
C GLU A 174 -22.90 -28.64 -20.94
N GLU A 175 -23.80 -28.70 -19.96
CA GLU A 175 -25.03 -27.91 -19.96
C GLU A 175 -24.71 -26.41 -19.98
N ARG A 176 -23.73 -25.99 -19.18
CA ARG A 176 -23.22 -24.62 -19.14
C ARG A 176 -22.71 -24.16 -20.50
N LYS A 177 -21.97 -25.01 -21.23
CA LYS A 177 -21.52 -24.72 -22.60
C LYS A 177 -22.72 -24.50 -23.53
N LYS A 178 -23.73 -25.38 -23.49
CA LYS A 178 -24.95 -25.26 -24.31
C LYS A 178 -25.73 -23.97 -24.00
N LEU A 179 -25.96 -23.68 -22.72
CA LEU A 179 -26.64 -22.45 -22.26
C LEU A 179 -25.86 -21.17 -22.61
N VAL A 180 -24.52 -21.22 -22.63
CA VAL A 180 -23.69 -20.09 -23.06
C VAL A 180 -23.76 -19.88 -24.58
N VAL A 181 -23.78 -20.95 -25.39
CA VAL A 181 -24.00 -20.84 -26.84
C VAL A 181 -25.37 -20.24 -27.13
N GLU A 182 -26.45 -20.80 -26.57
CA GLU A 182 -27.82 -20.27 -26.74
C GLU A 182 -27.94 -18.79 -26.30
N LEU A 183 -27.21 -18.42 -25.24
CA LEU A 183 -27.14 -17.02 -24.79
C LEU A 183 -26.44 -16.11 -25.81
N PHE A 184 -25.33 -16.55 -26.41
CA PHE A 184 -24.64 -15.81 -27.46
C PHE A 184 -25.46 -15.73 -28.75
N ASP A 185 -26.18 -16.78 -29.12
CA ASP A 185 -27.10 -16.79 -30.28
C ASP A 185 -28.22 -15.76 -30.13
N ILE A 186 -28.69 -15.51 -28.90
CA ILE A 186 -29.69 -14.47 -28.62
C ILE A 186 -29.08 -13.07 -28.59
N VAL A 187 -27.86 -12.92 -28.06
CA VAL A 187 -27.25 -11.61 -27.75
C VAL A 187 -26.48 -10.99 -28.93
N THR A 188 -25.87 -11.81 -29.79
CA THR A 188 -25.01 -11.33 -30.89
C THR A 188 -25.81 -10.53 -31.93
N GLY A 189 -25.21 -9.47 -32.46
CA GLY A 189 -25.83 -8.47 -33.33
C GLY A 189 -26.78 -7.50 -32.62
N ARG A 190 -26.98 -7.66 -31.31
CA ARG A 190 -28.01 -6.96 -30.52
C ARG A 190 -27.52 -6.51 -29.14
N VAL A 191 -26.21 -6.47 -28.90
CA VAL A 191 -25.66 -6.14 -27.57
C VAL A 191 -26.15 -4.75 -27.10
N LYS A 192 -26.20 -3.74 -27.99
CA LYS A 192 -26.74 -2.40 -27.66
C LYS A 192 -28.15 -2.43 -27.08
N ASP A 193 -29.06 -3.21 -27.67
CA ASP A 193 -30.47 -3.31 -27.26
C ASP A 193 -30.66 -3.88 -25.85
N PHE A 194 -29.67 -4.63 -25.34
CA PHE A 194 -29.74 -5.31 -24.06
C PHE A 194 -28.99 -4.55 -22.95
N VAL A 195 -27.95 -3.78 -23.27
CA VAL A 195 -27.11 -3.12 -22.25
C VAL A 195 -27.77 -1.88 -21.65
N PHE A 196 -28.52 -1.10 -22.43
CA PHE A 196 -29.22 0.09 -21.92
C PHE A 196 -30.53 -0.21 -21.17
N LYS A 197 -31.03 -1.45 -21.24
CA LYS A 197 -32.24 -1.88 -20.50
C LYS A 197 -31.83 -2.41 -19.12
N HIS A 198 -32.30 -1.75 -18.05
CA HIS A 198 -31.98 -2.08 -16.65
C HIS A 198 -32.15 -3.56 -16.31
N ASP A 199 -33.13 -4.22 -16.91
CA ASP A 199 -33.52 -5.60 -16.63
C ASP A 199 -32.80 -6.65 -17.52
N SER A 200 -31.99 -6.24 -18.50
CA SER A 200 -31.17 -7.17 -19.30
C SER A 200 -29.66 -6.85 -19.31
N VAL A 201 -29.20 -5.73 -18.76
CA VAL A 201 -27.75 -5.44 -18.62
C VAL A 201 -26.98 -6.54 -17.85
N ARG A 202 -27.62 -7.20 -16.87
CA ARG A 202 -27.04 -8.34 -16.11
C ARG A 202 -26.81 -9.58 -16.99
N VAL A 203 -27.64 -9.78 -18.02
CA VAL A 203 -27.51 -10.86 -19.01
C VAL A 203 -26.20 -10.70 -19.79
N ILE A 204 -25.91 -9.49 -20.26
CA ILE A 204 -24.68 -9.18 -21.02
C ILE A 204 -23.44 -9.30 -20.13
N GLN A 205 -23.53 -8.85 -18.88
CA GLN A 205 -22.45 -9.10 -17.89
C GLN A 205 -22.22 -10.59 -17.60
N CYS A 206 -23.21 -11.46 -17.85
CA CYS A 206 -23.09 -12.92 -17.71
C CYS A 206 -22.50 -13.57 -18.97
N ALA A 207 -22.93 -13.16 -20.17
CA ALA A 207 -22.29 -13.54 -21.43
C ALA A 207 -20.80 -13.19 -21.41
N LEU A 208 -20.46 -11.98 -20.96
CA LEU A 208 -19.08 -11.53 -20.77
C LEU A 208 -18.32 -12.37 -19.72
N LYS A 209 -18.97 -12.84 -18.64
CA LYS A 209 -18.34 -13.69 -17.61
C LYS A 209 -17.88 -15.05 -18.17
N TYR A 210 -18.54 -15.58 -19.19
CA TYR A 210 -18.22 -16.86 -19.82
C TYR A 210 -17.58 -16.74 -21.23
N SER A 211 -17.34 -15.51 -21.70
CA SER A 211 -16.79 -15.20 -23.03
C SER A 211 -15.34 -15.68 -23.24
N ASN A 212 -15.01 -16.11 -24.46
CA ASN A 212 -13.65 -16.15 -24.98
C ASN A 212 -13.20 -14.74 -25.46
N MET A 213 -11.94 -14.56 -25.89
CA MET A 213 -11.45 -13.23 -26.29
C MET A 213 -12.12 -12.69 -27.57
N GLU A 214 -12.44 -13.56 -28.53
CA GLU A 214 -13.13 -13.19 -29.77
C GLU A 214 -14.54 -12.64 -29.48
N GLN A 215 -15.27 -13.30 -28.57
CA GLN A 215 -16.57 -12.86 -28.07
C GLN A 215 -16.47 -11.53 -27.29
N ARG A 216 -15.36 -11.26 -26.60
CA ARG A 216 -15.10 -9.94 -25.97
C ARG A 216 -14.89 -8.86 -27.02
N LYS A 217 -14.12 -9.15 -28.08
CA LYS A 217 -13.92 -8.23 -29.21
C LYS A 217 -15.22 -7.97 -29.97
N MET A 218 -16.06 -8.98 -30.17
CA MET A 218 -17.41 -8.83 -30.72
C MET A 218 -18.26 -7.90 -29.84
N ILE A 219 -18.37 -8.17 -28.53
CA ILE A 219 -19.13 -7.33 -27.59
C ILE A 219 -18.60 -5.88 -27.59
N ALA A 220 -17.28 -5.69 -27.60
CA ALA A 220 -16.68 -4.36 -27.63
C ALA A 220 -16.92 -3.63 -28.96
N THR A 221 -16.89 -4.35 -30.09
CA THR A 221 -17.14 -3.78 -31.43
C THR A 221 -18.62 -3.43 -31.62
N GLU A 222 -19.54 -4.27 -31.13
CA GLU A 222 -20.98 -3.95 -31.13
C GLU A 222 -21.34 -2.76 -30.25
N LEU A 223 -20.61 -2.54 -29.14
CA LEU A 223 -20.82 -1.40 -28.25
C LEU A 223 -20.11 -0.11 -28.71
N LYS A 224 -19.40 -0.15 -29.84
CA LYS A 224 -18.69 1.02 -30.38
C LYS A 224 -19.66 2.17 -30.70
N GLY A 225 -19.26 3.37 -30.30
CA GLY A 225 -20.05 4.61 -30.29
C GLY A 225 -20.82 4.86 -28.98
N GLU A 226 -20.96 3.85 -28.11
CA GLU A 226 -21.79 3.94 -26.90
C GLU A 226 -20.99 4.09 -25.61
N PHE A 227 -19.67 3.88 -25.58
CA PHE A 227 -18.94 3.70 -24.32
C PHE A 227 -19.02 4.90 -23.38
N ARG A 228 -19.19 6.12 -23.91
CA ARG A 228 -19.49 7.31 -23.09
C ARG A 228 -20.85 7.21 -22.39
N ALA A 229 -21.92 6.82 -23.09
CA ALA A 229 -23.25 6.66 -22.51
C ALA A 229 -23.33 5.45 -21.57
N LEU A 230 -22.54 4.40 -21.83
CA LEU A 230 -22.37 3.27 -20.93
C LEU A 230 -21.69 3.67 -19.61
N ALA A 231 -20.70 4.56 -19.65
CA ALA A 231 -19.99 5.05 -18.46
C ALA A 231 -20.88 5.99 -17.62
N GLU A 232 -21.73 6.78 -18.27
CA GLU A 232 -22.74 7.63 -17.62
C GLU A 232 -23.89 6.81 -16.99
N SER A 233 -24.05 5.53 -17.32
CA SER A 233 -25.13 4.66 -16.80
C SER A 233 -24.75 3.88 -15.53
N ARG A 234 -25.50 4.12 -14.45
CA ARG A 234 -25.41 3.44 -13.12
C ARG A 234 -25.22 1.92 -13.18
N TYR A 235 -25.86 1.24 -14.14
CA TYR A 235 -25.85 -0.22 -14.26
C TYR A 235 -24.92 -0.73 -15.36
N ALA A 236 -24.78 0.02 -16.46
CA ALA A 236 -23.96 -0.41 -17.60
C ALA A 236 -22.46 -0.13 -17.41
N LYS A 237 -22.09 0.82 -16.53
CA LYS A 237 -20.69 1.12 -16.19
C LYS A 237 -19.87 -0.11 -15.80
N PHE A 238 -20.49 -1.07 -15.11
CA PHE A 238 -19.87 -2.33 -14.68
C PHE A 238 -19.54 -3.28 -15.84
N LEU A 239 -20.09 -3.06 -17.04
CA LEU A 239 -19.72 -3.79 -18.25
C LEU A 239 -18.38 -3.27 -18.80
N ILE A 240 -18.14 -1.96 -18.76
CA ILE A 240 -16.87 -1.34 -19.17
C ILE A 240 -15.73 -1.85 -18.30
N ALA A 241 -15.89 -1.80 -16.97
CA ALA A 241 -14.88 -2.29 -16.03
C ALA A 241 -14.48 -3.75 -16.33
N LYS A 242 -15.46 -4.63 -16.60
CA LYS A 242 -15.22 -6.04 -16.96
C LYS A 242 -14.62 -6.23 -18.36
N LEU A 243 -14.93 -5.35 -19.31
CA LEU A 243 -14.31 -5.37 -20.66
C LEU A 243 -12.85 -4.90 -20.60
N LEU A 244 -12.52 -3.95 -19.73
CA LEU A 244 -11.14 -3.51 -19.51
C LEU A 244 -10.33 -4.55 -18.71
N GLU A 245 -10.85 -5.04 -17.59
CA GLU A 245 -10.25 -6.10 -16.75
C GLU A 245 -9.88 -7.37 -17.56
N LYS A 246 -10.68 -7.70 -18.58
CA LYS A 246 -10.60 -8.98 -19.31
C LYS A 246 -10.36 -8.84 -20.81
N GLY A 247 -10.17 -7.62 -21.29
CA GLY A 247 -9.83 -7.33 -22.68
C GLY A 247 -8.33 -7.43 -22.94
N ASP A 248 -7.97 -7.28 -24.20
CA ASP A 248 -6.61 -6.99 -24.65
C ASP A 248 -6.50 -5.55 -25.17
N ALA A 249 -5.33 -5.17 -25.68
CA ALA A 249 -5.03 -3.80 -26.11
C ALA A 249 -6.02 -3.25 -27.17
N ASP A 250 -6.56 -4.10 -28.04
CA ASP A 250 -7.56 -3.71 -29.03
C ASP A 250 -8.87 -3.26 -28.35
N ILE A 251 -9.33 -4.00 -27.33
CA ILE A 251 -10.53 -3.66 -26.55
C ILE A 251 -10.27 -2.40 -25.72
N HIS A 252 -9.06 -2.25 -25.17
CA HIS A 252 -8.67 -1.04 -24.44
C HIS A 252 -8.70 0.20 -25.35
N GLU A 253 -8.14 0.13 -26.56
CA GLU A 253 -8.16 1.26 -27.50
C GLU A 253 -9.58 1.57 -28.02
N ILE A 254 -10.42 0.56 -28.27
CA ILE A 254 -11.85 0.76 -28.62
C ILE A 254 -12.57 1.58 -27.54
N ILE A 255 -12.36 1.25 -26.26
CA ILE A 255 -13.04 1.90 -25.13
C ILE A 255 -12.45 3.30 -24.86
N ILE A 256 -11.12 3.39 -24.76
CA ILE A 256 -10.42 4.61 -24.36
C ILE A 256 -10.55 5.71 -25.42
N SER A 257 -10.54 5.35 -26.71
CA SER A 257 -10.69 6.32 -27.80
C SER A 257 -12.07 7.01 -27.85
N GLU A 258 -13.09 6.47 -27.18
CA GLU A 258 -14.41 7.08 -27.01
C GLU A 258 -14.52 8.00 -25.78
N PHE A 259 -13.51 8.02 -24.90
CA PHE A 259 -13.41 9.02 -23.83
C PHE A 259 -12.68 10.29 -24.29
N TYR A 260 -11.94 10.24 -25.41
CA TYR A 260 -11.26 11.40 -26.01
C TYR A 260 -12.26 12.46 -26.51
N GLY A 261 -12.01 13.71 -26.16
CA GLY A 261 -12.90 14.86 -26.38
C GLY A 261 -14.00 15.00 -25.33
N HIS A 262 -14.03 14.11 -24.33
CA HIS A 262 -15.14 13.96 -23.39
C HIS A 262 -14.70 13.88 -21.92
N VAL A 263 -13.39 13.88 -21.64
CA VAL A 263 -12.79 13.75 -20.30
C VAL A 263 -13.39 14.73 -19.29
N ARG A 264 -13.50 16.02 -19.65
CA ARG A 264 -14.04 17.09 -18.77
C ARG A 264 -15.52 16.87 -18.38
N ARG A 265 -16.33 16.23 -19.24
CA ARG A 265 -17.72 15.85 -18.94
C ARG A 265 -17.74 14.61 -18.04
N LEU A 266 -16.99 13.58 -18.42
CA LEU A 266 -16.94 12.30 -17.72
C LEU A 266 -16.44 12.45 -16.27
N ILE A 267 -15.37 13.21 -16.02
CA ILE A 267 -14.82 13.43 -14.66
C ILE A 267 -15.79 14.20 -13.74
N ASN A 268 -16.75 14.94 -14.31
CA ASN A 268 -17.77 15.65 -13.55
C ASN A 268 -19.06 14.84 -13.31
N HIS A 269 -19.21 13.68 -13.95
CA HIS A 269 -20.40 12.84 -13.85
C HIS A 269 -20.28 11.85 -12.66
N PRO A 270 -21.29 11.75 -11.77
CA PRO A 270 -21.20 10.93 -10.55
C PRO A 270 -20.83 9.46 -10.80
N GLU A 271 -21.39 8.86 -11.86
CA GLU A 271 -21.17 7.44 -12.17
C GLU A 271 -19.93 7.20 -13.05
N ALA A 272 -19.55 8.17 -13.89
CA ALA A 272 -18.58 7.97 -14.98
C ALA A 272 -17.17 8.42 -14.62
N SER A 273 -17.04 9.34 -13.66
CA SER A 273 -15.77 9.82 -13.12
C SER A 273 -14.90 8.68 -12.56
N TRP A 274 -15.53 7.75 -11.83
CA TRP A 274 -14.89 6.53 -11.32
C TRP A 274 -14.41 5.59 -12.43
N ILE A 275 -15.20 5.41 -13.49
CA ILE A 275 -14.80 4.60 -14.65
C ILE A 275 -13.61 5.24 -15.37
N LEU A 276 -13.66 6.56 -15.55
CA LEU A 276 -12.59 7.33 -16.19
C LEU A 276 -11.28 7.28 -15.37
N ASP A 277 -11.34 7.47 -14.05
CA ASP A 277 -10.15 7.38 -13.18
C ASP A 277 -9.61 5.95 -13.07
N ASP A 278 -10.45 4.90 -13.06
CA ASP A 278 -9.94 3.53 -13.04
C ASP A 278 -9.38 3.09 -14.40
N THR A 279 -10.01 3.50 -15.49
CA THR A 279 -9.47 3.35 -16.85
C THR A 279 -8.12 4.05 -16.95
N TYR A 280 -8.02 5.28 -16.42
CA TYR A 280 -6.77 6.02 -16.33
C TYR A 280 -5.73 5.26 -15.49
N ARG A 281 -5.97 5.05 -14.19
CA ARG A 281 -5.07 4.35 -13.25
C ARG A 281 -4.55 3.03 -13.83
N SER A 282 -5.46 2.12 -14.11
CA SER A 282 -5.22 0.68 -14.15
C SER A 282 -4.98 0.14 -15.56
N MET A 283 -5.57 0.77 -16.58
CA MET A 283 -5.72 0.18 -17.92
C MET A 283 -5.01 0.97 -19.02
N ALA A 284 -5.04 2.30 -18.95
CA ALA A 284 -4.49 3.16 -19.98
C ALA A 284 -2.96 3.10 -20.09
N SER A 285 -2.47 3.00 -21.32
CA SER A 285 -1.06 3.09 -21.70
C SER A 285 -0.47 4.48 -21.35
N PRO A 286 0.85 4.65 -21.31
CA PRO A 286 1.48 5.96 -21.07
C PRO A 286 1.04 7.05 -22.06
N GLU A 287 0.77 6.68 -23.30
CA GLU A 287 0.33 7.61 -24.36
C GLU A 287 -1.17 7.94 -24.23
N GLN A 288 -2.00 6.93 -23.95
CA GLN A 288 -3.43 7.11 -23.65
C GLN A 288 -3.62 7.99 -22.40
N LYS A 289 -2.83 7.77 -21.34
CA LYS A 289 -2.73 8.63 -20.16
C LYS A 289 -2.35 10.06 -20.54
N ALA A 290 -1.37 10.23 -21.41
CA ALA A 290 -0.94 11.55 -21.84
C ALA A 290 -2.04 12.31 -22.61
N ILE A 291 -2.81 11.63 -23.47
CA ILE A 291 -3.97 12.21 -24.16
C ILE A 291 -5.07 12.61 -23.16
N LEU A 292 -5.50 11.68 -22.30
CA LEU A 292 -6.57 11.90 -21.32
C LEU A 292 -6.25 13.07 -20.36
N LEU A 293 -5.02 13.14 -19.86
CA LEU A 293 -4.61 14.22 -18.96
C LEU A 293 -4.50 15.57 -19.67
N ARG A 294 -4.11 15.60 -20.95
CA ARG A 294 -3.96 16.85 -21.71
C ARG A 294 -5.28 17.61 -21.89
N GLU A 295 -6.42 16.91 -21.91
CA GLU A 295 -7.75 17.54 -21.95
C GLU A 295 -8.10 18.35 -20.70
N TRP A 296 -7.45 18.10 -19.55
CA TRP A 296 -7.64 18.91 -18.34
C TRP A 296 -7.07 20.33 -18.47
N TYR A 297 -6.15 20.55 -19.42
CA TYR A 297 -5.45 21.83 -19.59
C TYR A 297 -6.29 22.86 -20.36
N GLY A 298 -7.37 22.46 -21.02
CA GLY A 298 -8.29 23.37 -21.68
C GLY A 298 -9.09 22.74 -22.84
N PRO A 299 -10.24 23.33 -23.22
CA PRO A 299 -11.11 22.79 -24.27
C PRO A 299 -10.44 22.62 -25.64
N GLU A 300 -9.39 23.40 -25.92
CA GLU A 300 -8.60 23.28 -27.16
C GLU A 300 -7.94 21.90 -27.32
N PHE A 301 -7.51 21.27 -26.24
CA PHE A 301 -6.89 19.94 -26.28
C PHE A 301 -7.92 18.82 -26.53
N SER A 302 -9.19 19.03 -26.19
CA SER A 302 -10.31 18.13 -26.56
C SER A 302 -10.69 18.23 -28.05
N ILE A 303 -10.38 19.36 -28.71
CA ILE A 303 -10.75 19.62 -30.12
C ILE A 303 -9.65 19.11 -31.07
N PHE A 304 -8.38 19.39 -30.77
CA PHE A 304 -7.26 19.00 -31.62
C PHE A 304 -6.84 17.55 -31.40
N LYS A 305 -7.62 16.61 -31.97
CA LYS A 305 -7.20 15.19 -32.13
C LYS A 305 -5.91 15.10 -32.93
N THR A 306 -4.79 15.05 -32.22
CA THR A 306 -3.46 14.57 -32.63
C THR A 306 -2.92 15.11 -33.97
N LYS A 307 -3.04 16.42 -34.22
CA LYS A 307 -2.38 17.12 -35.35
C LYS A 307 -0.88 17.41 -35.13
N THR A 308 -0.24 16.75 -34.16
CA THR A 308 1.21 16.82 -33.92
C THR A 308 1.85 15.49 -34.28
N GLU A 309 2.66 15.46 -35.33
CA GLU A 309 3.48 14.31 -35.72
C GLU A 309 4.60 14.10 -34.69
N GLY A 310 4.35 13.26 -33.68
CA GLY A 310 5.26 13.00 -32.58
C GLY A 310 4.53 12.44 -31.35
N SER A 311 5.30 11.97 -30.35
CA SER A 311 4.72 11.42 -29.12
C SER A 311 3.96 12.48 -28.33
N VAL A 312 2.72 12.18 -27.96
CA VAL A 312 1.88 13.11 -27.18
C VAL A 312 2.47 13.25 -25.78
N SER A 313 2.94 14.44 -25.43
CA SER A 313 3.39 14.74 -24.07
C SER A 313 2.28 15.38 -23.25
N SER A 314 2.13 14.92 -22.00
CA SER A 314 1.33 15.54 -20.94
C SER A 314 2.18 16.31 -19.94
N ASN A 315 3.45 16.61 -20.24
CA ASN A 315 4.23 17.50 -19.40
C ASN A 315 3.76 18.95 -19.63
N LEU A 316 3.08 19.54 -18.66
CA LEU A 316 2.46 20.85 -18.83
C LEU A 316 3.50 21.95 -19.06
N SER A 317 4.64 21.92 -18.36
CA SER A 317 5.72 22.90 -18.54
C SER A 317 6.22 22.94 -19.99
N LYS A 318 6.44 21.78 -20.63
CA LYS A 318 6.80 21.67 -22.06
C LYS A 318 5.72 22.15 -23.02
N ILE A 319 4.44 21.98 -22.69
CA ILE A 319 3.33 22.52 -23.48
C ILE A 319 3.33 24.06 -23.40
N LEU A 320 3.58 24.62 -22.21
CA LEU A 320 3.64 26.06 -21.98
C LEU A 320 4.90 26.71 -22.58
N GLU A 321 6.00 25.98 -22.72
CA GLU A 321 7.18 26.41 -23.49
C GLU A 321 6.88 26.57 -24.99
N GLN A 322 5.93 25.80 -25.54
CA GLN A 322 5.51 25.86 -26.94
C GLN A 322 4.43 26.92 -27.23
N SER A 323 3.72 27.39 -26.20
CA SER A 323 2.67 28.43 -26.33
C SER A 323 2.61 29.33 -25.08
N PRO A 324 3.65 30.15 -24.82
CA PRO A 324 3.75 30.94 -23.59
C PRO A 324 2.58 31.91 -23.38
N GLU A 325 1.99 32.42 -24.45
CA GLU A 325 0.82 33.30 -24.45
C GLU A 325 -0.45 32.62 -23.89
N LYS A 326 -0.52 31.29 -23.93
CA LYS A 326 -1.64 30.51 -23.37
C LYS A 326 -1.46 30.11 -21.92
N ARG A 327 -0.32 30.44 -21.29
CA ARG A 327 0.00 30.08 -19.89
C ARG A 327 -1.12 30.41 -18.92
N GLN A 328 -1.59 31.65 -18.89
CA GLN A 328 -2.57 32.07 -17.88
C GLN A 328 -3.96 31.43 -18.10
N PRO A 329 -4.53 31.41 -19.32
CA PRO A 329 -5.77 30.68 -19.59
C PRO A 329 -5.72 29.19 -19.19
N ILE A 330 -4.62 28.50 -19.51
CA ILE A 330 -4.45 27.06 -19.20
C ILE A 330 -4.36 26.83 -17.69
N LEU A 331 -3.52 27.60 -16.97
CA LEU A 331 -3.37 27.46 -15.52
C LEU A 331 -4.67 27.79 -14.79
N ASN A 332 -5.34 28.89 -15.14
CA ASN A 332 -6.62 29.27 -14.54
C ASN A 332 -7.70 28.19 -14.76
N HIS A 333 -7.74 27.56 -15.94
CA HIS A 333 -8.67 26.47 -16.23
C HIS A 333 -8.39 25.22 -15.38
N LEU A 334 -7.11 24.83 -15.29
CA LEU A 334 -6.66 23.67 -14.55
C LEU A 334 -6.88 23.84 -13.03
N GLN A 335 -6.56 25.02 -12.49
CA GLN A 335 -6.82 25.38 -11.09
C GLN A 335 -8.31 25.29 -10.75
N GLY A 336 -9.19 25.82 -11.61
CA GLY A 336 -10.63 25.72 -11.44
C GLY A 336 -11.14 24.27 -11.43
N MET A 337 -10.58 23.40 -12.28
CA MET A 337 -10.95 21.97 -12.33
C MET A 337 -10.44 21.19 -11.11
N ILE A 338 -9.22 21.48 -10.64
CA ILE A 338 -8.66 20.92 -9.41
C ILE A 338 -9.53 21.31 -8.21
N ASN A 339 -9.79 22.61 -8.03
CA ASN A 339 -10.59 23.12 -6.92
C ASN A 339 -12.02 22.53 -6.93
N GLN A 340 -12.65 22.39 -8.10
CA GLN A 340 -13.97 21.77 -8.23
C GLN A 340 -13.98 20.30 -7.75
N LEU A 341 -12.95 19.52 -8.04
CA LEU A 341 -12.89 18.10 -7.65
C LEU A 341 -12.51 17.92 -6.17
N VAL A 342 -11.63 18.78 -5.63
CA VAL A 342 -11.31 18.83 -4.20
C VAL A 342 -12.55 19.21 -3.38
N GLN A 343 -13.29 20.25 -3.77
CA GLN A 343 -14.54 20.66 -3.12
C GLN A 343 -15.62 19.57 -3.16
N LYS A 344 -15.68 18.76 -4.24
CA LYS A 344 -16.55 17.59 -4.34
C LYS A 344 -16.08 16.38 -3.51
N LYS A 345 -14.98 16.48 -2.75
CA LYS A 345 -14.30 15.37 -2.05
C LYS A 345 -13.94 14.19 -2.97
N LEU A 346 -13.72 14.44 -4.26
CA LEU A 346 -13.27 13.44 -5.24
C LEU A 346 -11.74 13.30 -5.22
N THR A 347 -11.15 13.38 -4.03
CA THR A 347 -9.72 13.47 -3.78
C THR A 347 -8.98 12.14 -3.88
N GLY A 348 -9.67 11.04 -4.20
CA GLY A 348 -9.05 9.72 -4.44
C GLY A 348 -8.64 9.48 -5.90
N PHE A 349 -8.94 10.41 -6.82
CA PHE A 349 -8.67 10.22 -8.24
C PHE A 349 -7.19 10.43 -8.59
N THR A 350 -6.58 9.39 -9.13
CA THR A 350 -5.19 9.42 -9.63
C THR A 350 -4.98 10.44 -10.73
N MET A 351 -5.96 10.63 -11.62
CA MET A 351 -5.85 11.65 -12.68
C MET A 351 -5.89 13.08 -12.11
N LEU A 352 -6.56 13.30 -10.98
CA LEU A 352 -6.49 14.57 -10.24
C LEU A 352 -5.08 14.77 -9.65
N HIS A 353 -4.45 13.73 -9.09
CA HIS A 353 -3.10 13.84 -8.52
C HIS A 353 -2.04 14.15 -9.59
N ASP A 354 -2.16 13.53 -10.77
CA ASP A 354 -1.31 13.84 -11.93
C ASP A 354 -1.54 15.29 -12.41
N ALA A 355 -2.79 15.73 -12.52
CA ALA A 355 -3.15 17.11 -12.88
C ALA A 355 -2.60 18.15 -11.89
N MET A 356 -2.71 17.87 -10.59
CA MET A 356 -2.18 18.71 -9.50
C MET A 356 -0.65 18.80 -9.53
N LEU A 357 0.05 17.69 -9.78
CA LEU A 357 1.51 17.71 -9.93
C LEU A 357 1.93 18.53 -11.18
N GLN A 358 1.23 18.36 -12.31
CA GLN A 358 1.54 19.13 -13.53
C GLN A 358 1.25 20.62 -13.36
N TYR A 359 0.18 21.01 -12.66
CA TYR A 359 -0.08 22.39 -12.28
C TYR A 359 1.07 22.98 -11.45
N PHE A 360 1.48 22.28 -10.37
CA PHE A 360 2.54 22.76 -9.49
C PHE A 360 3.90 22.87 -10.20
N LEU A 361 4.27 21.89 -11.04
CA LEU A 361 5.51 21.92 -11.84
C LEU A 361 5.50 22.96 -12.97
N ALA A 362 4.32 23.51 -13.32
CA ALA A 362 4.18 24.61 -14.24
C ALA A 362 4.18 26.00 -13.55
N CYS A 363 3.93 26.06 -12.25
CA CYS A 363 4.07 27.29 -11.46
C CYS A 363 5.56 27.68 -11.34
N LYS A 364 5.86 28.98 -11.24
CA LYS A 364 7.24 29.41 -10.98
C LYS A 364 7.55 29.24 -9.49
N PRO A 365 8.70 28.65 -9.08
CA PRO A 365 9.05 28.54 -7.67
C PRO A 365 9.04 29.91 -6.97
N GLY A 366 8.22 30.04 -5.93
CA GLY A 366 8.05 31.29 -5.19
C GLY A 366 7.11 32.33 -5.82
N SER A 367 6.33 31.99 -6.86
CA SER A 367 5.23 32.85 -7.31
C SER A 367 4.03 32.80 -6.37
N SER A 368 3.14 33.80 -6.48
CA SER A 368 1.84 33.79 -5.79
C SER A 368 1.02 32.57 -6.20
N GLU A 369 1.01 32.21 -7.49
CA GLU A 369 0.34 31.03 -8.05
C GLU A 369 0.74 29.73 -7.30
N ALA A 370 2.04 29.58 -7.02
CA ALA A 370 2.59 28.46 -6.27
C ALA A 370 2.23 28.53 -4.78
N SER A 371 2.32 29.71 -4.17
CA SER A 371 2.00 29.92 -2.74
C SER A 371 0.52 29.70 -2.43
N GLU A 372 -0.38 30.20 -3.28
CA GLU A 372 -1.83 30.00 -3.20
C GLU A 372 -2.17 28.51 -3.34
N PHE A 373 -1.58 27.81 -4.31
CA PHE A 373 -1.79 26.37 -4.48
C PHE A 373 -1.28 25.55 -3.28
N LEU A 374 -0.16 25.96 -2.68
CA LEU A 374 0.34 25.36 -1.44
C LEU A 374 -0.57 25.64 -0.24
N GLU A 375 -1.34 26.73 -0.23
CA GLU A 375 -2.39 26.96 0.79
C GLU A 375 -3.55 25.98 0.62
N HIS A 376 -4.04 25.77 -0.62
CA HIS A 376 -5.11 24.81 -0.93
C HIS A 376 -4.73 23.34 -0.66
N LEU A 377 -3.44 23.03 -0.50
CA LEU A 377 -2.96 21.70 -0.08
C LEU A 377 -2.90 21.50 1.44
N LYS A 378 -3.06 22.56 2.25
CA LYS A 378 -3.01 22.44 3.71
C LYS A 378 -4.34 21.91 4.24
N PRO A 379 -4.34 21.09 5.30
CA PRO A 379 -5.58 20.58 5.87
C PRO A 379 -6.32 21.74 6.55
N GLU A 380 -7.51 22.07 6.05
CA GLU A 380 -8.38 23.06 6.69
C GLU A 380 -8.77 22.57 8.10
N ALA A 381 -8.74 23.50 9.05
CA ALA A 381 -9.00 23.21 10.46
C ALA A 381 -9.67 24.43 11.10
N LYS A 382 -10.98 24.36 11.31
CA LYS A 382 -11.67 25.28 12.22
C LYS A 382 -11.34 24.89 13.66
N GLU A 383 -11.38 25.85 14.58
CA GLU A 383 -11.08 25.57 15.99
C GLU A 383 -12.13 24.62 16.59
N GLY A 384 -11.70 23.37 16.86
CA GLY A 384 -12.54 22.31 17.46
C GLY A 384 -12.97 21.19 16.52
N GLU A 385 -12.75 21.30 15.20
CA GLU A 385 -13.08 20.25 14.22
C GLU A 385 -11.89 19.28 14.00
N GLU A 386 -12.16 18.05 13.53
CA GLU A 386 -11.10 17.20 12.98
C GLU A 386 -10.53 17.83 11.70
N GLN A 387 -9.22 17.72 11.49
CA GLN A 387 -8.57 18.34 10.34
C GLN A 387 -8.93 17.59 9.05
N ASP A 388 -9.58 18.25 8.10
CA ASP A 388 -9.86 17.65 6.80
C ASP A 388 -8.53 17.43 6.07
N SER A 389 -8.15 16.16 6.00
CA SER A 389 -6.82 15.70 5.63
C SER A 389 -6.90 14.63 4.53
N ASP A 390 -8.10 14.38 4.01
CA ASP A 390 -8.35 13.31 3.04
C ASP A 390 -7.60 13.55 1.73
N LEU A 391 -7.46 14.81 1.30
CA LEU A 391 -6.63 15.16 0.15
C LEU A 391 -5.17 14.73 0.33
N LEU A 392 -4.54 15.10 1.45
CA LEU A 392 -3.15 14.75 1.74
C LEU A 392 -2.95 13.24 1.94
N LYS A 393 -3.90 12.57 2.60
CA LYS A 393 -3.92 11.12 2.77
C LYS A 393 -3.98 10.40 1.42
N ASN A 394 -4.91 10.76 0.54
CA ASN A 394 -5.03 10.17 -0.80
C ASN A 394 -3.80 10.45 -1.69
N LEU A 395 -3.28 11.67 -1.68
CA LEU A 395 -2.09 12.04 -2.47
C LEU A 395 -0.90 11.14 -2.16
N ALA A 396 -0.61 10.88 -0.88
CA ALA A 396 0.59 10.19 -0.42
C ALA A 396 0.77 8.77 -1.00
N PHE A 397 -0.31 8.01 -1.18
CA PHE A 397 -0.25 6.63 -1.70
C PHE A 397 -0.14 6.54 -3.23
N THR A 398 0.06 7.66 -3.92
CA THR A 398 0.20 7.70 -5.39
C THR A 398 1.53 8.31 -5.83
N LYS A 399 2.07 7.84 -6.95
CA LYS A 399 3.39 8.26 -7.46
C LYS A 399 3.51 9.79 -7.64
N SER A 400 2.48 10.42 -8.23
CA SER A 400 2.47 11.86 -8.48
C SER A 400 2.06 12.67 -7.25
N GLY A 401 1.07 12.20 -6.49
CA GLY A 401 0.62 12.88 -5.28
C GLY A 401 1.68 12.87 -4.17
N SER A 402 2.40 11.76 -4.00
CA SER A 402 3.54 11.69 -3.07
C SER A 402 4.63 12.68 -3.43
N ARG A 403 5.04 12.74 -4.72
CA ARG A 403 6.02 13.74 -5.18
C ARG A 403 5.51 15.17 -4.96
N LEU A 404 4.22 15.43 -5.19
CA LEU A 404 3.62 16.74 -4.91
C LEU A 404 3.68 17.11 -3.42
N VAL A 405 3.34 16.18 -2.51
CA VAL A 405 3.44 16.41 -1.06
C VAL A 405 4.91 16.61 -0.64
N CYS A 406 5.84 15.86 -1.21
CA CYS A 406 7.27 16.05 -0.96
C CYS A 406 7.75 17.46 -1.38
N LEU A 407 7.32 17.94 -2.55
CA LEU A 407 7.59 19.29 -3.03
C LEU A 407 6.89 20.37 -2.18
N ALA A 408 5.68 20.10 -1.67
CA ALA A 408 4.98 20.99 -0.76
C ALA A 408 5.70 21.12 0.60
N ILE A 409 6.28 20.04 1.12
CA ILE A 409 7.18 20.06 2.29
C ILE A 409 8.46 20.85 1.97
N ALA A 410 9.03 20.69 0.77
CA ALA A 410 10.25 21.36 0.33
C ALA A 410 10.11 22.88 0.23
N HIS A 411 9.02 23.36 -0.37
CA HIS A 411 8.75 24.79 -0.59
C HIS A 411 7.99 25.46 0.58
N GLY A 412 7.22 24.72 1.35
CA GLY A 412 6.44 25.24 2.48
C GLY A 412 7.31 25.81 3.61
N SER A 413 6.75 26.74 4.39
CA SER A 413 7.40 27.31 5.58
C SER A 413 7.45 26.32 6.76
N ALA A 414 8.12 26.69 7.85
CA ALA A 414 8.14 25.88 9.08
C ALA A 414 6.73 25.63 9.68
N LYS A 415 5.78 26.57 9.49
CA LYS A 415 4.37 26.36 9.87
C LYS A 415 3.73 25.31 8.99
N ASP A 416 3.96 25.40 7.68
CA ASP A 416 3.31 24.55 6.68
C ASP A 416 3.83 23.11 6.77
N ARG A 417 5.15 22.92 6.88
CA ARG A 417 5.76 21.59 7.10
C ARG A 417 5.17 20.88 8.32
N LYS A 418 4.86 21.62 9.39
CA LYS A 418 4.21 21.10 10.60
C LYS A 418 2.74 20.72 10.37
N LEU A 419 2.00 21.49 9.57
CA LEU A 419 0.61 21.18 9.22
C LEU A 419 0.53 19.97 8.27
N LEU A 420 1.36 19.94 7.23
CA LEU A 420 1.46 18.84 6.27
C LEU A 420 1.84 17.52 6.97
N LEU A 421 2.86 17.52 7.84
CA LEU A 421 3.25 16.32 8.58
C LEU A 421 2.16 15.87 9.58
N ARG A 422 1.42 16.80 10.19
CA ARG A 422 0.35 16.48 11.14
C ARG A 422 -0.85 15.78 10.47
N ALA A 423 -1.09 15.98 9.18
CA ALA A 423 -2.16 15.30 8.43
C ALA A 423 -2.02 13.76 8.41
N TYR A 424 -0.82 13.24 8.68
CA TYR A 424 -0.48 11.81 8.69
C TYR A 424 -0.35 11.20 10.10
N LYS A 425 -0.72 11.94 11.15
CA LYS A 425 -0.77 11.41 12.53
C LYS A 425 -1.63 10.13 12.57
N ASP A 426 -1.19 9.16 13.37
CA ASP A 426 -1.80 7.83 13.53
C ASP A 426 -1.76 6.96 12.26
N THR A 427 -0.94 7.33 11.27
CA THR A 427 -0.77 6.59 10.01
C THR A 427 0.69 6.44 9.56
N MET A 428 1.68 6.88 10.35
CA MET A 428 3.09 6.95 9.92
C MET A 428 3.67 5.57 9.56
N GLU A 429 3.21 4.49 10.20
CA GLU A 429 3.58 3.11 9.87
C GLU A 429 3.03 2.67 8.51
N LEU A 430 1.78 3.02 8.18
CA LEU A 430 1.20 2.77 6.86
C LEU A 430 1.93 3.57 5.77
N LEU A 431 2.36 4.80 6.07
CA LEU A 431 3.20 5.58 5.15
C LEU A 431 4.58 4.94 4.96
N ALA A 432 5.22 4.45 6.02
CA ALA A 432 6.55 3.86 5.93
C ALA A 432 6.59 2.56 5.09
N LEU A 433 5.52 1.78 5.11
CA LEU A 433 5.42 0.49 4.41
C LEU A 433 4.97 0.59 2.94
N ASP A 434 4.55 1.76 2.45
CA ASP A 434 4.05 1.94 1.08
C ASP A 434 5.13 2.44 0.09
N ALA A 435 5.07 1.92 -1.14
CA ALA A 435 6.01 2.20 -2.23
C ALA A 435 6.04 3.66 -2.71
N ASN A 436 4.99 4.45 -2.45
CA ASN A 436 4.95 5.88 -2.75
C ASN A 436 5.05 6.74 -1.49
N ALA A 437 4.33 6.38 -0.43
CA ALA A 437 4.12 7.25 0.73
C ALA A 437 5.35 7.37 1.65
N HIS A 438 6.27 6.40 1.64
CA HIS A 438 7.52 6.49 2.41
C HIS A 438 8.37 7.70 1.97
N HIS A 439 8.24 8.14 0.72
CA HIS A 439 8.89 9.37 0.23
C HIS A 439 8.45 10.62 1.02
N VAL A 440 7.21 10.70 1.50
CA VAL A 440 6.72 11.83 2.31
C VAL A 440 7.46 11.89 3.65
N LEU A 441 7.71 10.74 4.27
CA LEU A 441 8.50 10.63 5.50
C LEU A 441 9.97 10.99 5.25
N LEU A 442 10.56 10.54 4.13
CA LEU A 442 11.92 10.91 3.73
C LEU A 442 12.04 12.42 3.41
N ALA A 443 11.01 13.05 2.82
CA ALA A 443 10.96 14.49 2.61
C ALA A 443 10.92 15.23 3.95
N ALA A 444 10.05 14.80 4.88
CA ALA A 444 9.98 15.37 6.23
C ALA A 444 11.31 15.25 6.99
N LEU A 445 11.95 14.08 6.97
CA LEU A 445 13.26 13.84 7.61
C LEU A 445 14.41 14.60 6.94
N SER A 446 14.34 14.86 5.63
CA SER A 446 15.43 15.52 4.90
C SER A 446 15.38 17.05 4.91
N ILE A 447 14.19 17.65 5.09
CA ILE A 447 13.91 19.10 4.90
C ILE A 447 13.54 19.84 6.20
N ILE A 448 12.89 19.17 7.17
CA ILE A 448 12.37 19.87 8.36
C ILE A 448 13.53 20.22 9.31
N ASP A 449 13.57 21.47 9.79
CA ASP A 449 14.61 21.96 10.70
C ASP A 449 14.26 21.71 12.18
N ASP A 450 12.97 21.57 12.51
CA ASP A 450 12.50 21.06 13.79
C ASP A 450 12.54 19.52 13.80
N THR A 451 13.73 18.98 14.05
CA THR A 451 13.97 17.54 14.18
C THR A 451 13.27 16.93 15.40
N ARG A 452 12.93 17.71 16.42
CA ARG A 452 12.15 17.23 17.58
C ARG A 452 10.72 16.94 17.17
N LEU A 453 10.12 17.80 16.34
CA LEU A 453 8.84 17.54 15.70
C LEU A 453 8.92 16.29 14.81
N SER A 454 9.86 16.23 13.86
CA SER A 454 9.97 15.08 12.93
C SER A 454 10.18 13.76 13.66
N SER A 455 11.10 13.70 14.63
CA SER A 455 11.34 12.47 15.40
C SER A 455 10.13 12.08 16.27
N LYS A 456 9.46 13.04 16.92
CA LYS A 456 8.28 12.72 17.75
C LYS A 456 7.09 12.27 16.89
N SER A 457 6.86 12.91 15.74
CA SER A 457 5.74 12.56 14.85
C SER A 457 5.99 11.25 14.11
N ILE A 458 7.17 11.04 13.53
CA ILE A 458 7.45 9.85 12.71
C ILE A 458 7.90 8.69 13.58
N PHE A 459 9.02 8.84 14.30
CA PHE A 459 9.59 7.76 15.09
C PHE A 459 8.84 7.49 16.40
N GLY A 460 8.01 8.42 16.89
CA GLY A 460 7.10 8.14 18.01
C GLY A 460 6.00 7.12 17.68
N GLU A 461 5.59 7.01 16.41
CA GLU A 461 4.64 5.99 15.94
C GLU A 461 5.36 4.71 15.47
N LEU A 462 6.55 4.82 14.84
CA LEU A 462 7.33 3.67 14.38
C LEU A 462 8.05 2.92 15.52
N LEU A 463 8.54 3.65 16.53
CA LEU A 463 9.31 3.14 17.68
C LEU A 463 8.67 3.63 19.01
N PRO A 464 7.42 3.21 19.31
CA PRO A 464 6.66 3.68 20.47
C PRO A 464 7.40 3.40 21.78
N SER A 465 7.69 4.46 22.55
CA SER A 465 8.52 4.41 23.75
C SER A 465 7.82 3.84 25.00
N ASP A 466 6.51 3.61 24.90
CA ASP A 466 5.63 3.00 25.89
C ASP A 466 5.34 1.51 25.61
N ALA A 467 5.77 1.00 24.45
CA ALA A 467 5.62 -0.42 24.10
C ALA A 467 6.58 -1.32 24.91
N SER A 468 6.19 -2.59 25.07
CA SER A 468 7.08 -3.58 25.69
C SER A 468 8.33 -3.81 24.85
N ALA A 469 9.45 -4.17 25.49
CA ALA A 469 10.70 -4.45 24.79
C ALA A 469 10.55 -5.53 23.69
N VAL A 470 9.69 -6.53 23.90
CA VAL A 470 9.37 -7.57 22.91
C VAL A 470 8.59 -6.98 21.73
N THR A 471 7.53 -6.20 22.00
CA THR A 471 6.70 -5.58 20.96
C THR A 471 7.50 -4.58 20.12
N LEU A 472 8.39 -3.80 20.75
CA LEU A 472 9.29 -2.87 20.06
C LEU A 472 10.32 -3.63 19.20
N HIS A 473 10.81 -4.78 19.66
CA HIS A 473 11.73 -5.65 18.94
C HIS A 473 11.06 -6.27 17.70
N GLU A 474 9.89 -6.90 17.85
CA GLU A 474 9.07 -7.45 16.75
C GLU A 474 8.74 -6.38 15.69
N LYS A 475 8.32 -5.18 16.13
CA LYS A 475 8.03 -4.06 15.23
C LYS A 475 9.28 -3.59 14.48
N THR A 476 10.42 -3.51 15.16
CA THR A 476 11.70 -3.13 14.54
C THR A 476 12.15 -4.16 13.50
N ILE A 477 11.98 -5.47 13.76
CA ILE A 477 12.25 -6.54 12.78
C ILE A 477 11.37 -6.37 11.52
N SER A 478 10.09 -6.04 11.68
CA SER A 478 9.18 -5.78 10.55
C SER A 478 9.67 -4.61 9.68
N LEU A 479 9.96 -3.47 10.31
CA LEU A 479 10.44 -2.25 9.63
C LEU A 479 11.81 -2.45 8.95
N VAL A 480 12.70 -3.26 9.53
CA VAL A 480 14.05 -3.54 8.99
C VAL A 480 14.02 -4.46 7.76
N ASN A 481 13.07 -5.38 7.69
CA ASN A 481 12.97 -6.37 6.61
C ASN A 481 12.08 -5.93 5.44
N ASN A 482 11.14 -4.99 5.64
CA ASN A 482 10.43 -4.33 4.54
C ASN A 482 11.37 -3.40 3.74
N LEU A 483 11.20 -3.34 2.41
CA LEU A 483 12.11 -2.63 1.49
C LEU A 483 11.99 -1.10 1.59
N GLU A 484 10.81 -0.60 1.91
CA GLU A 484 10.43 0.82 1.94
C GLU A 484 10.72 1.42 3.33
N ALA A 485 10.18 0.81 4.38
CA ALA A 485 10.24 1.28 5.77
C ALA A 485 11.68 1.32 6.30
N ARG A 486 12.53 0.38 5.87
CA ARG A 486 13.96 0.40 6.23
C ARG A 486 14.66 1.66 5.73
N THR A 487 14.22 2.25 4.62
CA THR A 487 14.78 3.52 4.10
C THR A 487 14.48 4.69 5.04
N VAL A 488 13.30 4.70 5.66
CA VAL A 488 12.87 5.71 6.64
C VAL A 488 13.61 5.51 7.97
N LEU A 489 13.65 4.26 8.45
CA LEU A 489 14.28 3.88 9.72
C LEU A 489 15.80 4.12 9.72
N LEU A 490 16.49 3.78 8.63
CA LEU A 490 17.93 3.96 8.49
C LEU A 490 18.32 5.33 7.88
N TYR A 491 17.37 6.19 7.51
CA TYR A 491 17.67 7.52 6.97
C TYR A 491 18.66 8.31 7.84
N PRO A 492 18.49 8.40 9.18
CA PRO A 492 19.39 9.19 10.02
C PRO A 492 20.83 8.66 10.05
N PHE A 493 21.04 7.36 9.82
CA PHE A 493 22.35 6.71 9.84
C PHE A 493 23.00 6.58 8.45
N ALA A 494 22.19 6.50 7.39
CA ALA A 494 22.65 6.03 6.08
C ALA A 494 22.04 6.80 4.87
N ALA A 495 21.58 8.03 5.05
CA ALA A 495 20.99 8.88 3.99
C ALA A 495 21.82 9.03 2.69
N SER A 496 23.15 8.88 2.76
CA SER A 496 24.06 8.93 1.60
C SER A 496 24.35 7.57 0.95
N ALA A 497 23.89 6.48 1.58
CA ALA A 497 24.23 5.12 1.19
C ALA A 497 23.35 4.62 0.02
N LYS A 498 23.95 4.50 -1.17
CA LYS A 498 23.25 4.01 -2.37
C LYS A 498 22.62 2.62 -2.20
N TRP A 499 23.15 1.78 -1.30
CA TRP A 499 22.62 0.44 -1.04
C TRP A 499 21.31 0.43 -0.21
N LEU A 500 20.98 1.53 0.48
CA LEU A 500 19.78 1.62 1.31
C LEU A 500 18.51 1.66 0.44
N TYR A 501 18.59 2.33 -0.70
CA TYR A 501 17.45 2.61 -1.57
C TYR A 501 17.30 1.55 -2.67
N PRO A 502 16.08 1.07 -2.98
CA PRO A 502 15.87 0.12 -4.07
C PRO A 502 16.33 0.71 -5.42
N THR A 503 17.15 -0.02 -6.18
CA THR A 503 17.80 0.45 -7.42
C THR A 503 16.83 1.00 -8.47
N ASN A 504 15.61 0.46 -8.53
CA ASN A 504 14.58 0.84 -9.50
C ASN A 504 13.61 1.92 -8.97
N SER A 505 13.82 2.42 -7.75
CA SER A 505 12.94 3.42 -7.12
C SER A 505 13.34 4.86 -7.50
N PRO A 506 12.38 5.79 -7.71
CA PRO A 506 12.68 7.20 -7.87
C PRO A 506 13.26 7.88 -6.61
N THR A 507 13.30 7.21 -5.45
CA THR A 507 13.70 7.80 -4.15
C THR A 507 15.00 8.62 -4.20
N LEU A 508 16.05 8.12 -4.86
CA LEU A 508 17.33 8.84 -4.97
C LEU A 508 17.24 10.11 -5.84
N SER A 509 16.48 10.06 -6.92
CA SER A 509 16.26 11.23 -7.81
C SER A 509 15.41 12.29 -7.10
N LEU A 510 14.37 11.85 -6.38
CA LEU A 510 13.52 12.71 -5.57
C LEU A 510 14.31 13.35 -4.42
N LEU A 511 15.13 12.59 -3.69
CA LEU A 511 15.99 13.16 -2.64
C LEU A 511 16.97 14.19 -3.20
N ALA A 512 17.53 14.00 -4.40
CA ALA A 512 18.38 15.01 -5.04
C ALA A 512 17.62 16.29 -5.39
N GLU A 513 16.40 16.19 -5.95
CA GLU A 513 15.50 17.32 -6.19
C GLU A 513 15.16 18.08 -4.89
N LEU A 514 14.78 17.35 -3.84
CA LEU A 514 14.46 17.91 -2.52
C LEU A 514 15.69 18.56 -1.86
N HIS A 515 16.89 17.99 -2.03
CA HIS A 515 18.12 18.54 -1.47
C HIS A 515 18.57 19.84 -2.17
N ALA A 516 18.30 19.96 -3.48
CA ALA A 516 18.52 21.21 -4.22
C ALA A 516 17.59 22.33 -3.74
N ILE A 517 16.30 22.03 -3.54
CA ILE A 517 15.33 22.99 -2.97
C ILE A 517 15.75 23.39 -1.54
N ARG A 518 16.09 22.39 -0.69
CA ARG A 518 16.51 22.58 0.70
C ARG A 518 17.65 23.59 0.87
N ALA A 519 18.58 23.68 -0.08
CA ALA A 519 19.67 24.65 -0.06
C ALA A 519 19.21 26.12 -0.02
N THR A 520 17.94 26.39 -0.36
CA THR A 520 17.30 27.71 -0.25
C THR A 520 16.21 27.79 0.82
N THR A 521 15.54 26.67 1.16
CA THR A 521 14.35 26.66 2.03
C THR A 521 14.59 26.17 3.46
N SER A 522 15.83 25.80 3.81
CA SER A 522 16.22 25.30 5.13
C SER A 522 17.42 26.08 5.68
N LYS A 523 17.48 26.20 7.01
CA LYS A 523 18.57 26.89 7.73
C LYS A 523 19.47 25.93 8.52
N LYS A 524 19.10 24.64 8.65
CA LYS A 524 19.89 23.66 9.41
C LYS A 524 20.78 22.81 8.49
N ASP A 525 22.05 22.70 8.87
CA ASP A 525 23.04 21.85 8.22
C ASP A 525 22.53 20.40 8.02
N PRO A 526 22.75 19.76 6.85
CA PRO A 526 22.34 18.39 6.60
C PRO A 526 22.89 17.35 7.59
N THR A 527 24.13 17.51 8.04
CA THR A 527 24.82 16.58 8.95
C THR A 527 24.25 16.71 10.36
N ILE A 528 24.09 17.95 10.86
CA ILE A 528 23.50 18.23 12.18
C ILE A 528 22.06 17.70 12.24
N ARG A 529 21.26 17.86 11.16
CA ARG A 529 19.91 17.28 11.09
C ARG A 529 19.93 15.76 11.23
N LEU A 530 20.81 15.07 10.50
CA LEU A 530 20.92 13.61 10.58
C LEU A 530 21.37 13.14 11.97
N GLN A 531 22.33 13.83 12.60
CA GLN A 531 22.77 13.56 13.97
C GLN A 531 21.63 13.71 14.98
N GLU A 532 20.89 14.82 14.96
CA GLU A 532 19.73 15.03 15.87
C GLU A 532 18.63 13.97 15.70
N LEU A 533 18.36 13.54 14.45
CA LEU A 533 17.41 12.47 14.16
C LEU A 533 17.91 11.11 14.65
N ALA A 534 19.20 10.79 14.41
CA ALA A 534 19.83 9.55 14.83
C ALA A 534 19.86 9.43 16.37
N LYS A 535 20.25 10.49 17.06
CA LYS A 535 20.23 10.61 18.52
C LYS A 535 18.85 10.28 19.11
N ALA A 536 17.77 10.76 18.47
CA ALA A 536 16.40 10.56 18.95
C ALA A 536 15.94 9.09 18.91
N ILE A 537 16.49 8.27 18.01
CA ILE A 537 16.13 6.83 17.86
C ILE A 537 17.22 5.88 18.34
N SER A 538 18.39 6.37 18.74
CA SER A 538 19.53 5.52 19.13
C SER A 538 19.22 4.61 20.32
N ALA A 539 18.65 5.17 21.40
CA ALA A 539 18.34 4.41 22.61
C ALA A 539 17.32 3.27 22.40
N PRO A 540 16.13 3.46 21.79
CA PRO A 540 15.20 2.36 21.54
C PRO A 540 15.80 1.31 20.60
N LEU A 541 16.55 1.69 19.57
CA LEU A 541 17.17 0.73 18.65
C LEU A 541 18.27 -0.10 19.34
N LEU A 542 19.18 0.52 20.09
CA LEU A 542 20.19 -0.20 20.88
C LEU A 542 19.54 -1.16 21.90
N SER A 543 18.42 -0.75 22.53
CA SER A 543 17.63 -1.64 23.37
C SER A 543 17.09 -2.84 22.59
N THR A 544 16.50 -2.66 21.40
CA THR A 544 16.00 -3.80 20.61
C THR A 544 17.11 -4.73 20.12
N ILE A 545 18.32 -4.21 19.90
CA ILE A 545 19.48 -5.04 19.50
C ILE A 545 19.94 -5.91 20.67
N ALA A 546 20.00 -5.36 21.89
CA ALA A 546 20.37 -6.12 23.09
C ALA A 546 19.35 -7.20 23.50
N VAL A 547 18.09 -7.12 23.02
CA VAL A 547 17.03 -8.08 23.34
C VAL A 547 17.14 -9.40 22.55
N GLY A 548 17.60 -9.38 21.30
CA GLY A 548 17.53 -10.55 20.41
C GLY A 548 18.26 -10.35 19.08
N PRO A 549 19.58 -10.14 19.06
CA PRO A 549 20.29 -9.79 17.83
C PRO A 549 20.31 -10.91 16.78
N SER A 550 20.03 -12.15 17.19
CA SER A 550 19.82 -13.33 16.33
C SER A 550 18.79 -13.07 15.22
N ASP A 551 17.69 -12.41 15.58
CA ASP A 551 16.50 -12.35 14.73
C ASP A 551 16.67 -11.33 13.60
N PHE A 552 17.50 -10.31 13.85
CA PHE A 552 18.08 -9.45 12.80
C PHE A 552 19.19 -10.18 12.01
N ALA A 553 20.09 -10.90 12.68
CA ALA A 553 21.25 -11.54 12.04
C ALA A 553 20.87 -12.65 11.03
N ASN A 554 19.69 -13.27 11.19
CA ASN A 554 19.11 -14.20 10.22
C ASN A 554 18.81 -13.58 8.84
N SER A 555 18.80 -12.25 8.73
CA SER A 555 18.50 -11.50 7.50
C SER A 555 19.69 -10.67 7.01
N SER A 556 19.87 -10.56 5.70
CA SER A 556 20.91 -9.68 5.14
C SER A 556 20.63 -8.19 5.40
N PHE A 557 19.34 -7.81 5.51
CA PHE A 557 18.92 -6.46 5.86
C PHE A 557 19.06 -6.17 7.36
N GLY A 558 18.82 -7.19 8.20
CA GLY A 558 19.08 -7.10 9.63
C GLY A 558 20.57 -7.02 9.97
N CYS A 559 21.43 -7.79 9.29
CA CYS A 559 22.89 -7.62 9.38
C CYS A 559 23.35 -6.19 9.01
N GLN A 560 22.75 -5.58 7.98
CA GLN A 560 23.02 -4.19 7.61
C GLN A 560 22.52 -3.20 8.68
N PHE A 561 21.30 -3.38 9.19
CA PHE A 561 20.73 -2.58 10.28
C PHE A 561 21.62 -2.61 11.54
N LEU A 562 22.01 -3.82 11.99
CA LEU A 562 22.93 -4.01 13.11
C LEU A 562 24.25 -3.25 12.89
N THR A 563 24.81 -3.34 11.68
CA THR A 563 26.07 -2.65 11.31
C THR A 563 25.91 -1.13 11.43
N GLU A 564 24.91 -0.56 10.75
CA GLU A 564 24.74 0.90 10.68
C GLU A 564 24.35 1.53 12.03
N VAL A 565 23.49 0.87 12.81
CA VAL A 565 23.09 1.34 14.14
C VAL A 565 24.25 1.24 15.12
N LEU A 566 24.97 0.12 15.20
CA LEU A 566 26.08 0.01 16.16
C LEU A 566 27.26 0.93 15.78
N LEU A 567 27.52 1.16 14.49
CA LEU A 567 28.52 2.14 14.05
C LEU A 567 28.10 3.60 14.30
N SER A 568 26.80 3.95 14.36
CA SER A 568 26.41 5.38 14.30
C SER A 568 25.26 5.83 15.21
N ALA A 569 24.76 4.96 16.10
CA ALA A 569 23.95 5.35 17.24
C ALA A 569 24.75 6.15 18.29
N GLU A 570 24.06 7.00 19.03
CA GLU A 570 24.56 7.70 20.22
C GLU A 570 24.09 7.02 21.52
N GLY A 571 24.91 7.10 22.57
CA GLY A 571 24.64 6.49 23.88
C GLY A 571 25.52 5.29 24.17
N ASP A 572 25.19 4.56 25.23
CA ASP A 572 25.90 3.31 25.58
C ASP A 572 25.52 2.18 24.63
N LYS A 573 26.54 1.50 24.11
CA LYS A 573 26.43 0.40 23.15
C LYS A 573 26.82 -0.95 23.76
N ALA A 574 27.35 -0.98 24.99
CA ALA A 574 28.02 -2.15 25.56
C ALA A 574 27.16 -3.42 25.47
N SER A 575 25.96 -3.43 26.07
CA SER A 575 25.09 -4.62 26.06
C SER A 575 24.60 -5.03 24.66
N ALA A 576 24.48 -4.08 23.73
CA ALA A 576 24.10 -4.36 22.34
C ALA A 576 25.27 -4.94 21.52
N LEU A 577 26.50 -4.55 21.84
CA LEU A 577 27.73 -5.10 21.27
C LEU A 577 28.05 -6.48 21.86
N GLU A 578 27.89 -6.67 23.17
CA GLU A 578 28.06 -7.96 23.84
C GLU A 578 27.07 -9.00 23.28
N ALA A 579 25.78 -8.68 23.22
CA ALA A 579 24.78 -9.60 22.66
C ALA A 579 25.03 -9.94 21.17
N VAL A 580 25.62 -9.04 20.39
CA VAL A 580 26.04 -9.32 18.99
C VAL A 580 27.34 -10.12 18.91
N ALA A 581 28.23 -10.00 19.90
CA ALA A 581 29.40 -10.88 20.02
C ALA A 581 29.00 -12.31 20.43
N ASP A 582 27.98 -12.47 21.27
CA ASP A 582 27.45 -13.77 21.70
C ASP A 582 26.91 -14.62 20.52
N LEU A 583 26.49 -13.99 19.41
CA LEU A 583 26.13 -14.70 18.17
C LEU A 583 27.28 -15.47 17.53
N ALA A 584 28.53 -15.22 17.96
CA ALA A 584 29.74 -15.88 17.49
C ALA A 584 30.30 -16.91 18.50
N GLU A 585 29.55 -17.20 19.57
CA GLU A 585 29.76 -18.37 20.43
C GLU A 585 29.14 -19.62 19.77
N GLY A 586 29.69 -20.79 20.08
CA GLY A 586 29.30 -22.07 19.45
C GLY A 586 30.36 -22.65 18.51
N ASP A 587 30.11 -23.84 17.98
CA ASP A 587 31.00 -24.50 16.99
C ASP A 587 30.62 -24.06 15.55
N PRO A 588 31.49 -23.32 14.83
CA PRO A 588 31.23 -22.89 13.46
C PRO A 588 31.09 -24.04 12.45
N SER A 589 31.48 -25.26 12.81
CA SER A 589 31.33 -26.47 11.99
C SER A 589 30.08 -27.25 12.35
N GLY A 590 29.93 -27.64 13.62
CA GLY A 590 28.87 -28.53 14.12
C GLY A 590 27.46 -27.96 14.10
N GLU A 591 27.28 -26.65 14.28
CA GLU A 591 25.94 -26.07 14.44
C GLU A 591 25.23 -25.81 13.10
N ALA A 592 23.94 -26.16 13.01
CA ALA A 592 23.18 -26.02 11.76
C ALA A 592 22.98 -24.54 11.34
N VAL A 593 22.84 -23.64 12.32
CA VAL A 593 22.69 -22.19 12.14
C VAL A 593 23.69 -21.50 13.06
N HIS A 594 24.74 -20.91 12.50
CA HIS A 594 25.79 -20.20 13.24
C HIS A 594 26.28 -19.01 12.40
N ILE A 595 26.60 -17.87 13.04
CA ILE A 595 26.82 -16.59 12.34
C ILE A 595 27.95 -16.66 11.30
N ALA A 596 29.00 -17.43 11.57
CA ALA A 596 30.14 -17.60 10.65
C ALA A 596 29.79 -18.31 9.33
N LYS A 597 28.65 -19.00 9.27
CA LYS A 597 28.14 -19.61 8.03
C LYS A 597 27.47 -18.57 7.13
N SER A 598 26.97 -17.46 7.69
CA SER A 598 26.29 -16.38 6.98
C SER A 598 27.27 -15.36 6.37
N PRO A 599 27.30 -15.18 5.03
CA PRO A 599 28.10 -14.12 4.41
C PRO A 599 27.62 -12.70 4.74
N ALA A 600 26.43 -12.54 5.32
CA ALA A 600 25.98 -11.26 5.89
C ALA A 600 26.51 -11.09 7.33
N GLY A 601 26.43 -12.14 8.16
CA GLY A 601 26.98 -12.19 9.51
C GLY A 601 28.49 -11.92 9.56
N CYS A 602 29.27 -12.59 8.71
CA CYS A 602 30.71 -12.32 8.62
C CYS A 602 31.06 -10.87 8.21
N ARG A 603 30.20 -10.20 7.43
CA ARG A 603 30.39 -8.78 7.07
C ARG A 603 30.02 -7.84 8.21
N LEU A 604 28.94 -8.12 8.94
CA LEU A 604 28.57 -7.42 10.19
C LEU A 604 29.73 -7.48 11.19
N LEU A 605 30.17 -8.70 11.55
CA LEU A 605 31.23 -8.89 12.54
C LEU A 605 32.55 -8.22 12.10
N LYS A 606 32.93 -8.34 10.83
CA LYS A 606 34.10 -7.63 10.30
C LYS A 606 33.98 -6.11 10.46
N ALA A 607 32.84 -5.52 10.10
CA ALA A 607 32.63 -4.07 10.16
C ALA A 607 32.69 -3.54 11.60
N LEU A 608 32.14 -4.29 12.56
CA LEU A 608 32.22 -3.93 13.99
C LEU A 608 33.64 -4.11 14.55
N VAL A 609 34.38 -5.15 14.16
CA VAL A 609 35.79 -5.35 14.54
C VAL A 609 36.69 -4.24 13.97
N GLN A 610 36.48 -3.84 12.71
CA GLN A 610 37.18 -2.71 12.11
C GLN A 610 36.68 -1.35 12.67
N GLY A 611 35.61 -1.35 13.46
CA GLY A 611 35.15 -0.22 14.26
C GLY A 611 34.74 1.02 13.46
N GLY A 612 34.41 0.88 12.18
CA GLY A 612 34.25 2.03 11.29
C GLY A 612 33.68 1.71 9.90
N ARG A 613 33.44 2.77 9.12
CA ARG A 613 32.93 2.68 7.75
C ARG A 613 34.07 2.80 6.74
N PHE A 614 34.10 1.95 5.71
CA PHE A 614 35.08 2.07 4.62
C PHE A 614 34.70 3.21 3.67
N ASP A 615 35.55 4.23 3.58
CA ASP A 615 35.45 5.27 2.55
C ASP A 615 36.24 4.86 1.30
N ALA A 616 35.53 4.74 0.17
CA ALA A 616 36.13 4.42 -1.13
C ALA A 616 37.06 5.51 -1.68
N THR A 617 36.95 6.74 -1.19
CA THR A 617 37.73 7.91 -1.63
C THR A 617 39.14 7.88 -1.06
N THR A 618 39.27 7.79 0.27
CA THR A 618 40.54 7.63 1.00
C THR A 618 41.06 6.19 1.00
N LYS A 619 40.22 5.22 0.64
CA LYS A 619 40.47 3.77 0.71
C LYS A 619 40.84 3.27 2.11
N LYS A 620 40.31 3.93 3.14
CA LYS A 620 40.53 3.60 4.56
C LYS A 620 39.21 3.36 5.27
N VAL A 621 39.28 2.64 6.39
CA VAL A 621 38.19 2.62 7.37
C VAL A 621 38.27 3.90 8.20
N VAL A 622 37.18 4.66 8.25
CA VAL A 622 37.00 5.77 9.17
C VAL A 622 36.39 5.21 10.45
N SER A 623 37.22 5.06 11.48
CA SER A 623 36.82 4.56 12.79
C SER A 623 35.84 5.50 13.49
N VAL A 624 34.96 4.92 14.31
CA VAL A 624 34.00 5.62 15.15
C VAL A 624 34.68 6.06 16.45
N GLU A 625 34.39 7.29 16.89
CA GLU A 625 34.72 7.77 18.23
C GLU A 625 33.42 7.89 19.07
N PRO A 626 33.40 7.39 20.32
CA PRO A 626 34.41 6.55 20.96
C PRO A 626 34.54 5.17 20.29
N LYS A 627 35.70 4.53 20.44
CA LYS A 627 35.96 3.17 19.92
C LYS A 627 34.97 2.16 20.52
N LEU A 628 34.55 1.18 19.71
CA LEU A 628 33.54 0.20 20.12
C LEU A 628 34.05 -0.90 21.09
N GLY A 629 35.36 -1.19 21.13
CA GLY A 629 35.90 -2.33 21.92
C GLY A 629 35.45 -3.72 21.46
N PHE A 630 34.77 -3.81 20.30
CA PHE A 630 34.12 -5.03 19.83
C PHE A 630 35.11 -6.17 19.49
N ALA A 631 36.35 -5.86 19.13
CA ALA A 631 37.38 -6.86 18.86
C ALA A 631 37.66 -7.74 20.09
N ASP A 632 37.81 -7.13 21.26
CA ASP A 632 38.08 -7.79 22.54
C ASP A 632 36.83 -8.47 23.13
N MET A 633 35.63 -7.99 22.77
CA MET A 633 34.37 -8.70 23.04
C MET A 633 34.26 -9.98 22.21
N LEU A 634 34.47 -9.88 20.90
CA LEU A 634 34.37 -10.99 19.96
C LEU A 634 35.44 -12.06 20.21
N TRP A 635 36.69 -11.66 20.52
CA TRP A 635 37.78 -12.60 20.79
C TRP A 635 37.48 -13.56 21.93
N LYS A 636 36.75 -13.11 22.97
CA LYS A 636 36.31 -13.94 24.11
C LYS A 636 35.34 -15.06 23.72
N ARG A 637 34.72 -15.01 22.54
CA ARG A 637 33.86 -16.07 21.99
C ARG A 637 34.59 -16.90 20.92
N VAL A 638 35.36 -16.24 20.06
CA VAL A 638 35.98 -16.83 18.86
C VAL A 638 37.31 -17.55 19.15
N SER A 639 38.01 -17.25 20.24
CA SER A 639 39.35 -17.79 20.54
C SER A 639 39.44 -19.32 20.66
N GLY A 640 38.33 -20.01 20.94
CA GLY A 640 38.27 -21.48 20.93
C GLY A 640 38.27 -22.11 19.52
N TRP A 641 37.83 -21.37 18.50
CA TRP A 641 37.46 -21.88 17.17
C TRP A 641 38.22 -21.20 16.02
N VAL A 642 39.39 -20.64 16.31
CA VAL A 642 40.19 -19.82 15.38
C VAL A 642 40.45 -20.52 14.05
N LYS A 643 40.59 -21.85 14.03
CA LYS A 643 40.86 -22.65 12.83
C LYS A 643 39.67 -22.65 11.89
N GLU A 644 38.47 -22.88 12.42
CA GLU A 644 37.22 -22.97 11.69
C GLU A 644 36.84 -21.59 11.15
N TRP A 645 37.03 -20.53 11.95
CA TRP A 645 36.87 -19.15 11.51
C TRP A 645 37.91 -18.75 10.44
N ALA A 646 39.19 -19.04 10.63
CA ALA A 646 40.26 -18.60 9.72
C ALA A 646 40.30 -19.35 8.38
N THR A 647 39.86 -20.62 8.34
CA THR A 647 39.80 -21.42 7.11
C THR A 647 38.44 -21.37 6.41
N GLY A 648 37.35 -21.06 7.12
CA GLY A 648 35.99 -20.96 6.59
C GLY A 648 35.58 -19.56 6.10
N ASN A 649 34.26 -19.36 5.98
CA ASN A 649 33.64 -18.09 5.54
C ASN A 649 33.92 -16.90 6.49
N GLY A 650 34.32 -17.19 7.74
CA GLY A 650 34.69 -16.19 8.75
C GLY A 650 36.09 -15.60 8.60
N SER A 651 36.88 -16.02 7.60
CA SER A 651 38.32 -15.71 7.53
C SER A 651 38.64 -14.22 7.52
N PHE A 652 37.80 -13.41 6.87
CA PHE A 652 37.92 -11.96 6.85
C PHE A 652 37.62 -11.26 8.19
N VAL A 653 36.96 -11.93 9.14
CA VAL A 653 36.77 -11.43 10.52
C VAL A 653 38.06 -11.57 11.31
N ILE A 654 38.77 -12.70 11.16
CA ILE A 654 40.11 -12.90 11.76
C ILE A 654 41.14 -11.96 11.14
N VAL A 655 41.08 -11.71 9.82
CA VAL A 655 41.87 -10.63 9.18
C VAL A 655 41.56 -9.28 9.83
N GLY A 656 40.28 -9.00 10.09
CA GLY A 656 39.83 -7.80 10.80
C GLY A 656 40.43 -7.64 12.20
N LEU A 657 40.52 -8.73 12.99
CA LEU A 657 41.12 -8.70 14.33
C LEU A 657 42.61 -8.31 14.30
N ILE A 658 43.37 -8.82 13.33
CA ILE A 658 44.79 -8.43 13.14
C ILE A 658 44.91 -6.97 12.67
N GLU A 659 43.90 -6.46 11.95
CA GLU A 659 43.82 -5.08 11.45
C GLU A 659 43.17 -4.09 12.43
N ALA A 660 42.68 -4.53 13.59
CA ALA A 660 41.98 -3.68 14.54
C ALA A 660 42.95 -2.80 15.34
N ASP A 661 42.80 -1.47 15.21
CA ASP A 661 43.62 -0.50 15.92
C ASP A 661 43.19 -0.38 17.40
N GLY A 662 44.01 -0.93 18.30
CA GLY A 662 43.73 -0.96 19.75
C GLY A 662 42.85 -2.14 20.17
N PHE A 663 43.12 -3.31 19.60
CA PHE A 663 42.68 -4.63 20.09
C PHE A 663 43.85 -5.25 20.87
N ASP A 664 43.63 -5.62 22.13
CA ASP A 664 44.73 -5.96 23.06
C ASP A 664 45.29 -7.37 22.79
N ALA A 665 44.42 -8.34 22.48
CA ALA A 665 44.81 -9.75 22.31
C ALA A 665 45.39 -10.10 20.91
N LYS A 666 45.95 -9.11 20.21
CA LYS A 666 46.48 -9.26 18.83
C LYS A 666 47.57 -10.32 18.71
N ASP A 667 48.47 -10.39 19.68
CA ASP A 667 49.54 -11.39 19.71
C ASP A 667 49.01 -12.81 19.97
N GLU A 668 47.88 -12.96 20.68
CA GLU A 668 47.23 -14.26 20.87
C GLU A 668 46.65 -14.78 19.55
N VAL A 669 46.03 -13.91 18.73
CA VAL A 669 45.54 -14.25 17.39
C VAL A 669 46.69 -14.73 16.50
N VAL A 670 47.81 -13.99 16.48
CA VAL A 670 49.01 -14.37 15.71
C VAL A 670 49.61 -15.68 16.21
N ALA A 671 49.68 -15.90 17.53
CA ALA A 671 50.17 -17.14 18.11
C ALA A 671 49.26 -18.34 17.82
N ALA A 672 47.93 -18.16 17.83
CA ALA A 672 46.96 -19.18 17.45
C ALA A 672 47.10 -19.55 15.96
N LEU A 673 47.19 -18.55 15.08
CA LEU A 673 47.33 -18.76 13.64
C LEU A 673 48.66 -19.42 13.25
N ARG A 674 49.77 -19.08 13.92
CA ARG A 674 51.08 -19.75 13.72
C ARG A 674 51.02 -21.25 14.01
N LYS A 675 50.25 -21.68 15.04
CA LYS A 675 50.05 -23.11 15.37
C LYS A 675 49.24 -23.89 14.32
N MET A 676 48.63 -23.21 13.36
CA MET A 676 47.78 -23.83 12.31
C MET A 676 48.19 -23.42 10.89
N LYS A 677 49.44 -22.98 10.67
CA LYS A 677 49.93 -22.52 9.36
C LYS A 677 49.62 -23.53 8.23
N ASP A 678 49.77 -24.82 8.47
CA ASP A 678 49.48 -25.88 7.49
C ASP A 678 47.98 -25.92 7.09
N SER A 679 47.08 -25.74 8.05
CA SER A 679 45.63 -25.67 7.76
C SER A 679 45.27 -24.41 6.98
N LEU A 680 45.97 -23.29 7.22
CA LEU A 680 45.81 -22.06 6.45
C LEU A 680 46.35 -22.21 5.02
N VAL A 681 47.47 -22.92 4.81
CA VAL A 681 48.02 -23.25 3.48
C VAL A 681 47.04 -24.12 2.68
N VAL A 682 46.49 -25.16 3.29
CA VAL A 682 45.46 -26.00 2.64
C VAL A 682 44.21 -25.19 2.28
N ALA A 683 43.73 -24.33 3.18
CA ALA A 683 42.57 -23.46 2.91
C ALA A 683 42.86 -22.37 1.86
N ALA A 684 44.11 -21.89 1.76
CA ALA A 684 44.56 -20.93 0.76
C ALA A 684 44.65 -21.50 -0.67
N GLY A 685 44.80 -22.83 -0.80
CA GLY A 685 44.95 -23.55 -2.07
C GLY A 685 46.37 -23.49 -2.65
N ASP A 686 46.65 -24.36 -3.63
CA ASP A 686 47.97 -24.60 -4.24
C ASP A 686 48.50 -23.44 -5.13
N GLY A 687 48.65 -22.28 -4.51
CA GLY A 687 49.31 -21.09 -5.06
C GLY A 687 49.96 -20.21 -3.98
N ALA A 688 49.90 -20.62 -2.70
CA ALA A 688 50.39 -19.83 -1.57
C ALA A 688 51.93 -19.77 -1.43
N ILE A 689 52.68 -20.62 -2.14
CA ILE A 689 54.16 -20.62 -2.13
C ILE A 689 54.70 -20.64 -3.56
N LYS A 690 54.87 -19.44 -4.13
CA LYS A 690 55.83 -19.15 -5.21
C LYS A 690 56.37 -17.74 -5.00
N ASP A 691 57.68 -17.64 -4.84
CA ASP A 691 58.37 -16.37 -4.61
C ASP A 691 58.03 -15.32 -5.67
N GLU A 692 57.93 -14.06 -5.27
CA GLU A 692 58.17 -12.92 -6.18
C GLU A 692 59.68 -12.74 -6.43
N GLY A 693 60.35 -13.85 -6.73
CA GLY A 693 61.77 -13.96 -7.05
C GLY A 693 61.99 -14.26 -8.53
N GLU A 694 62.75 -13.40 -9.19
CA GLU A 694 63.31 -13.57 -10.55
C GLU A 694 62.38 -14.04 -11.68
N LYS A 695 61.82 -13.07 -12.44
CA LYS A 695 61.50 -13.26 -13.86
C LYS A 695 62.26 -12.29 -14.78
N LYS A 696 63.59 -12.38 -14.77
CA LYS A 696 64.42 -11.80 -15.84
C LYS A 696 64.25 -12.58 -17.14
N GLY A 697 63.51 -12.00 -18.07
CA GLY A 697 63.78 -12.08 -19.51
C GLY A 697 63.64 -13.43 -20.23
N LYS A 698 62.45 -13.68 -20.80
CA LYS A 698 62.37 -14.33 -22.12
C LYS A 698 61.14 -13.89 -22.91
N LYS A 699 61.33 -13.03 -23.92
CA LYS A 699 60.31 -12.74 -24.94
C LYS A 699 60.12 -13.98 -25.81
N ARG A 700 58.88 -14.47 -25.91
CA ARG A 700 58.38 -15.20 -27.10
C ARG A 700 57.04 -14.56 -27.51
N LYS A 701 56.82 -14.47 -28.82
CA LYS A 701 55.60 -13.89 -29.42
C LYS A 701 54.55 -14.98 -29.63
N GLY A 702 53.27 -14.62 -29.56
CA GLY A 702 52.15 -15.42 -30.07
C GLY A 702 51.00 -15.54 -29.08
N GLY A 703 49.77 -15.33 -29.56
CA GLY A 703 48.54 -15.44 -28.76
C GLY A 703 48.26 -14.19 -27.90
N MET A 704 47.31 -13.38 -28.33
CA MET A 704 46.51 -12.55 -27.42
C MET A 704 45.14 -13.21 -27.27
N ASP A 705 44.38 -12.82 -26.25
CA ASP A 705 42.99 -13.24 -26.01
C ASP A 705 42.75 -14.71 -25.59
N ASP A 706 43.24 -15.12 -24.41
CA ASP A 706 42.50 -16.09 -23.54
C ASP A 706 42.95 -16.15 -22.05
N GLU A 707 43.51 -15.09 -21.46
CA GLU A 707 44.08 -15.12 -20.08
C GLU A 707 43.37 -14.18 -19.08
N LYS A 708 42.03 -14.21 -19.05
CA LYS A 708 41.18 -13.44 -18.10
C LYS A 708 40.05 -14.24 -17.44
N ASN A 709 40.28 -15.52 -17.10
CA ASN A 709 39.53 -16.17 -16.02
C ASN A 709 40.24 -17.43 -15.45
N LYS A 710 41.15 -17.23 -14.50
CA LYS A 710 41.58 -18.25 -13.53
C LYS A 710 41.36 -17.72 -12.12
N GLU A 711 40.14 -17.88 -11.63
CA GLU A 711 39.84 -17.64 -10.23
C GLU A 711 40.71 -18.55 -9.35
N SER A 712 41.42 -17.95 -8.40
CA SER A 712 42.20 -18.67 -7.39
C SER A 712 41.24 -19.45 -6.48
N LYS A 713 41.17 -20.77 -6.63
CA LYS A 713 40.16 -21.64 -6.01
C LYS A 713 40.19 -21.78 -4.46
N GLY A 714 41.08 -21.06 -3.76
CA GLY A 714 41.24 -21.14 -2.30
C GLY A 714 40.85 -19.85 -1.57
N ASN A 715 40.61 -19.95 -0.26
CA ASN A 715 40.09 -18.89 0.59
C ASN A 715 40.99 -17.64 0.54
N ALA A 716 40.39 -16.50 0.17
CA ALA A 716 41.11 -15.23 0.04
C ALA A 716 41.55 -14.65 1.40
N GLY A 717 40.74 -14.82 2.44
CA GLY A 717 41.11 -14.41 3.79
C GLY A 717 42.25 -15.26 4.35
N ALA A 718 42.24 -16.59 4.14
CA ALA A 718 43.33 -17.46 4.56
C ALA A 718 44.68 -17.07 3.93
N ARG A 719 44.69 -16.66 2.65
CA ARG A 719 45.89 -16.11 1.98
C ARG A 719 46.37 -14.80 2.61
N ILE A 720 45.47 -13.87 2.92
CA ILE A 720 45.81 -12.61 3.59
C ILE A 720 46.30 -12.87 5.02
N LEU A 721 45.80 -13.90 5.71
CA LEU A 721 46.31 -14.32 7.01
C LEU A 721 47.75 -14.85 6.88
N LEU A 722 48.06 -15.73 5.92
CA LEU A 722 49.43 -16.21 5.68
C LEU A 722 50.41 -15.05 5.45
N GLN A 723 50.04 -14.08 4.59
CA GLN A 723 50.82 -12.86 4.31
C GLN A 723 51.00 -11.92 5.52
N LYS A 724 50.30 -12.15 6.64
CA LYS A 724 50.45 -11.41 7.91
C LYS A 724 51.14 -12.22 9.01
N LEU A 725 51.59 -13.45 8.71
CA LEU A 725 52.35 -14.32 9.63
C LEU A 725 53.83 -14.45 9.27
N GLU A 726 54.18 -13.99 8.06
CA GLU A 726 55.52 -13.79 7.50
C GLU A 726 56.11 -12.44 7.96
#